data_AF-A0AAD5YAR4-F1
#
_entry.id   AF-A0AAD5YAR4-F1
#
_cell.length_a   1.000
_cell.length_b   1.000
_cell.length_c   1.000
_cell.angle_alpha   90.00
_cell.angle_beta   90.00
_cell.angle_gamma   90.00
#
_symmetry.space_group_name_H-M   'P 1'
#
loop_
_entity.id
_entity.type
_entity.pdbx_description
1 polymer ?
#
loop_
_entity_poly.entity_id
_entity_poly.type
_entity_poly.pdbx_seq_one_letter_code
_entity_poly.pdbx_strand_id
1 'polypeptide(L)'
;MILFGPLARAQHPIFPNLRSFECFNDLNYQNSRRWTIDIPNKGLRQLRMPYPCSRLFPPVEHFPELESLQLILSPRYTHDPKSHTSMSRLSVHQTDLAQWPSSIWKSLEFPNLRVLNLQGLDKSCVHPTYLFVQRHSTLLEVSLDFKSPKLRLEGLIKLIEGTGTWEIPEDFEPTEPELFLSDSGDIPDASQLIYLEPDYLGFLDDIPDTRVIFSRFAFIREPLTSDAKEWRSEKASALPRYKTIAIAFQIPDQREFALGGDIGPLRLSNIDDFLTLSRYFPELRELRVESKTMCSRESDFMSWMKRIGSRLQEWDELRKFSFGFSIPEDWTWSPDKFTSALNFIPHDPVPFLDNVYPPLSLPVDWEDLPLTLRTLREEYWVEDIEEVDKVDQIEERIRTTLQWEGLIDPDDTTLIMRSWEALHCGQVKQAISFFFKNCPTLEEVEWYPLKVKDPTSTKDFDLESASVWRWKLRRGHESSPLKITGTLLYGGTSRLKFPFFEILLGEELAYVAELRKCAYSRTLAYLMYKTKSIIDLPNELLHQIIAQQSSTQGHIPKRFWTVYALSLVNHRFRALSLPVLFREIVAHSVKRYQSLIQYFLTSNGSANSCHVLTIQIVSISRYSDDPPMFLLGPNNWMWAPFPMFPNLRSFHWHEGDAQDDDFLVDLQNTKLFHLTIPYPCDKELTHPIKSCPQLKSLRLMITMAASTIPSLRDLRSCRIKPRPKIVPLKLSHHYLVRFSVHQEVPSVWDGSVWRCLDFPKLQVFCVANLGSNKVPHVYDFIQRHSTLLEVNLSCDEFETPLRLEALIKLIEGTGTWNAENPPNFSPGVRHIHIRCSLDENAKLGFDDPRYAFSPYDEEEEGAHYQFPDDIPNTSIVFQSFGFIRKPISPDASEWRSSARSEKPRYYATSLALEMLYDHEYHVDSQTIEDFLLLSYKFPELQELRISCFTAIPFTSFNGWMVGSYCARSDPPPDLLCTKIRLSLLLEGWTNLRKLAFRYIFNERTWQWGTSVSSYYEITEHTQVPLIDGVYPPIEPMEYVPKNLTQIRNLYGDEVADKIEDRISTIFPWEAPPDRNDNSLIMRCWEERHKRTVADAISLLASRCPTLEEVDWYPATFRTEPEITTLWKWRIEDPPGPGRPKTVSGTFTWKGCLQETSPYFDILVGEELLYAQQRRKWAQF
;
A
#
# COMPACT_ATOMS: atom_id res chain seq x y z
N MET A 1 -6.52 6.90 25.08
CA MET A 1 -7.16 6.68 23.77
C MET A 1 -8.65 6.55 24.03
N ILE A 2 -9.46 7.55 23.71
CA ILE A 2 -10.91 7.48 23.89
C ILE A 2 -11.54 7.39 22.50
N LEU A 3 -12.14 6.24 22.18
CA LEU A 3 -12.86 6.00 20.92
C LEU A 3 -14.22 6.71 20.98
N PHE A 4 -14.29 7.95 20.50
CA PHE A 4 -15.52 8.73 20.43
C PHE A 4 -16.30 8.49 19.12
N GLY A 5 -16.76 7.25 18.89
CA GLY A 5 -17.61 6.92 17.73
C GLY A 5 -19.06 7.48 17.78
N PRO A 6 -19.77 7.55 18.94
CA PRO A 6 -21.20 7.88 18.93
C PRO A 6 -21.58 9.31 19.34
N LEU A 7 -20.65 10.17 19.77
CA LEU A 7 -21.00 11.41 20.48
C LEU A 7 -21.23 12.66 19.60
N ALA A 8 -21.11 12.55 18.27
CA ALA A 8 -21.20 13.66 17.31
C ALA A 8 -22.63 14.22 17.04
N ARG A 9 -23.61 13.97 17.91
CA ARG A 9 -24.98 14.54 17.78
C ARG A 9 -25.38 15.50 18.90
N ALA A 10 -24.52 15.73 19.90
CA ALA A 10 -24.83 16.67 20.97
C ALA A 10 -24.43 18.09 20.54
N GLN A 11 -25.39 19.01 20.46
CA GLN A 11 -25.18 20.45 20.20
C GLN A 11 -24.50 21.20 21.38
N HIS A 12 -24.03 20.50 22.40
CA HIS A 12 -23.35 21.09 23.56
C HIS A 12 -21.86 20.74 23.55
N PRO A 13 -20.97 21.68 23.95
CA PRO A 13 -19.53 21.40 24.07
C PRO A 13 -19.33 20.26 25.08
N ILE A 14 -18.99 19.08 24.57
CA ILE A 14 -18.89 17.85 25.37
C ILE A 14 -17.67 17.91 26.31
N PHE A 15 -16.67 18.75 25.98
CA PHE A 15 -15.41 18.87 26.74
C PHE A 15 -14.94 20.33 26.90
N PRO A 16 -15.65 21.17 27.69
CA PRO A 16 -15.28 22.59 27.85
C PRO A 16 -13.90 22.80 28.52
N ASN A 17 -13.35 21.77 29.18
CA ASN A 17 -12.05 21.83 29.88
C ASN A 17 -10.90 21.15 29.12
N LEU A 18 -11.09 20.75 27.85
CA LEU A 18 -10.06 20.08 27.06
C LEU A 18 -8.93 21.05 26.72
N ARG A 19 -7.73 20.85 27.29
CA ARG A 19 -6.55 21.70 27.05
C ARG A 19 -5.59 21.19 25.97
N SER A 20 -5.55 19.88 25.76
CA SER A 20 -4.70 19.23 24.76
C SER A 20 -5.47 18.11 24.08
N PHE A 21 -5.35 18.02 22.76
CA PHE A 21 -5.94 16.96 21.94
C PHE A 21 -4.86 16.36 21.05
N GLU A 22 -4.69 15.04 21.13
CA GLU A 22 -3.75 14.29 20.30
C GLU A 22 -4.44 13.11 19.62
N CYS A 23 -4.33 13.06 18.28
CA CYS A 23 -4.75 11.93 17.47
C CYS A 23 -3.55 11.39 16.69
N PHE A 24 -3.38 10.06 16.66
CA PHE A 24 -2.23 9.39 16.04
C PHE A 24 -2.62 8.41 14.92
N ASN A 25 -3.88 7.97 14.90
CA ASN A 25 -4.36 7.02 13.91
C ASN A 25 -4.94 7.79 12.73
N ASP A 26 -4.69 7.28 11.54
CA ASP A 26 -5.24 7.81 10.30
C ASP A 26 -6.77 7.89 10.42
N LEU A 27 -7.27 9.11 10.62
CA LEU A 27 -8.70 9.34 10.72
C LEU A 27 -9.26 9.16 9.33
N ASN A 28 -9.93 8.03 9.10
CA ASN A 28 -10.69 7.77 7.87
C ASN A 28 -11.44 9.05 7.46
N TYR A 29 -11.16 9.57 6.25
CA TYR A 29 -11.41 10.95 5.80
C TYR A 29 -12.83 11.48 6.08
N GLN A 30 -13.83 10.60 6.14
CA GLN A 30 -15.23 10.99 6.42
C GLN A 30 -15.49 11.36 7.89
N ASN A 31 -14.72 10.82 8.84
CA ASN A 31 -14.90 11.14 10.25
C ASN A 31 -14.16 12.43 10.64
N SER A 32 -13.01 12.75 10.03
CA SER A 32 -12.23 13.95 10.40
C SER A 32 -12.96 15.26 10.14
N ARG A 33 -13.69 15.40 9.00
CA ARG A 33 -14.48 16.61 8.68
C ARG A 33 -15.52 16.97 9.74
N ARG A 34 -16.15 15.97 10.37
CA ARG A 34 -17.19 16.20 11.39
C ARG A 34 -16.63 16.56 12.77
N TRP A 35 -15.33 16.32 13.02
CA TRP A 35 -14.75 16.49 14.36
C TRP A 35 -14.09 17.84 14.56
N THR A 36 -13.48 18.39 13.51
CA THR A 36 -12.69 19.63 13.61
C THR A 36 -13.45 20.90 13.24
N ILE A 37 -14.51 20.80 12.44
CA ILE A 37 -15.16 22.00 11.88
C ILE A 37 -16.23 22.56 12.83
N ASP A 38 -16.88 21.72 13.65
CA ASP A 38 -18.12 22.12 14.35
C ASP A 38 -18.05 22.18 15.89
N ILE A 39 -16.90 21.89 16.53
CA ILE A 39 -16.78 21.92 18.00
C ILE A 39 -15.80 23.02 18.44
N PRO A 40 -16.26 24.29 18.53
CA PRO A 40 -15.43 25.36 19.08
C PRO A 40 -15.03 25.04 20.52
N ASN A 41 -13.73 25.09 20.80
CA ASN A 41 -13.20 24.89 22.15
C ASN A 41 -12.26 26.04 22.51
N LYS A 42 -12.75 26.96 23.34
CA LYS A 42 -12.00 28.14 23.75
C LYS A 42 -10.77 27.82 24.62
N GLY A 43 -10.74 26.67 25.30
CA GLY A 43 -9.67 26.30 26.23
C GLY A 43 -8.60 25.38 25.64
N LEU A 44 -8.70 25.01 24.35
CA LEU A 44 -7.74 24.11 23.71
C LEU A 44 -6.43 24.86 23.40
N ARG A 45 -5.33 24.41 24.00
CA ARG A 45 -3.99 24.99 23.87
C ARG A 45 -3.05 24.19 22.97
N GLN A 46 -3.27 22.88 22.89
CA GLN A 46 -2.45 21.99 22.07
C GLN A 46 -3.35 21.14 21.17
N LEU A 47 -3.08 21.19 19.87
CA LEU A 47 -3.79 20.39 18.87
C LEU A 47 -2.78 19.60 18.05
N ARG A 48 -2.83 18.28 18.15
CA ARG A 48 -2.09 17.36 17.30
C ARG A 48 -3.04 16.40 16.60
N MET A 49 -2.93 16.32 15.29
CA MET A 49 -3.68 15.31 14.55
C MET A 49 -3.10 15.00 13.18
N PRO A 50 -3.30 13.77 12.67
CA PRO A 50 -3.33 13.57 11.23
C PRO A 50 -4.47 14.43 10.70
N TYR A 51 -4.12 15.31 9.77
CA TYR A 51 -5.06 16.24 9.21
C TYR A 51 -5.22 15.91 7.72
N PRO A 52 -6.16 14.99 7.39
CA PRO A 52 -6.30 14.45 6.05
C PRO A 52 -7.03 15.40 5.08
N CYS A 53 -7.33 16.64 5.48
CA CYS A 53 -8.25 17.49 4.72
C CYS A 53 -7.57 18.17 3.52
N SER A 54 -7.84 17.65 2.32
CA SER A 54 -7.29 18.10 1.03
C SER A 54 -7.71 19.49 0.52
N ARG A 55 -8.25 20.38 1.37
CA ARG A 55 -8.69 21.72 0.91
C ARG A 55 -8.48 22.88 1.90
N LEU A 56 -8.64 22.70 3.22
CA LEU A 56 -8.64 23.82 4.19
C LEU A 56 -7.53 23.64 5.24
N PHE A 57 -6.71 24.66 5.51
CA PHE A 57 -5.96 24.73 6.77
C PHE A 57 -6.96 24.57 7.94
N PRO A 58 -6.62 23.88 9.05
CA PRO A 58 -7.55 23.74 10.17
C PRO A 58 -8.12 25.11 10.56
N PRO A 59 -9.43 25.25 10.83
CA PRO A 59 -10.03 26.53 11.21
C PRO A 59 -9.59 26.90 12.63
N VAL A 60 -8.33 27.33 12.75
CA VAL A 60 -7.67 27.64 14.02
C VAL A 60 -8.37 28.79 14.74
N GLU A 61 -9.13 29.62 14.03
CA GLU A 61 -10.00 30.64 14.63
C GLU A 61 -11.01 30.10 15.64
N HIS A 62 -11.34 28.80 15.58
CA HIS A 62 -12.21 28.13 16.55
C HIS A 62 -11.51 27.83 17.89
N PHE A 63 -10.20 28.02 17.98
CA PHE A 63 -9.34 27.70 19.12
C PHE A 63 -8.50 28.92 19.54
N PRO A 64 -9.11 30.01 20.05
CA PRO A 64 -8.40 31.27 20.32
C PRO A 64 -7.27 31.19 21.35
N GLU A 65 -7.21 30.14 22.18
CA GLU A 65 -6.11 29.87 23.12
C GLU A 65 -5.07 28.87 22.58
N LEU A 66 -5.12 28.51 21.29
CA LEU A 66 -4.21 27.52 20.71
C LEU A 66 -2.76 28.04 20.72
N GLU A 67 -1.93 27.42 21.55
CA GLU A 67 -0.51 27.75 21.73
C GLU A 67 0.38 26.89 20.83
N SER A 68 -0.02 25.63 20.55
CA SER A 68 0.75 24.65 19.78
C SER A 68 -0.12 23.90 18.78
N LEU A 69 0.26 23.94 17.50
CA LEU A 69 -0.39 23.21 16.42
C LEU A 69 0.61 22.24 15.77
N GLN A 70 0.33 20.94 15.84
CA GLN A 70 1.10 19.91 15.16
C GLN A 70 0.24 19.15 14.16
N LEU A 71 0.62 19.22 12.91
CA LEU A 71 -0.13 18.68 11.79
C LEU A 71 0.69 17.58 11.11
N ILE A 72 0.09 16.40 10.96
CA ILE A 72 0.63 15.34 10.09
C ILE A 72 -0.24 15.35 8.83
N LEU A 73 0.29 15.89 7.75
CA LEU A 73 -0.52 16.27 6.59
C LEU A 73 -0.52 15.21 5.49
N SER A 74 -1.64 15.15 4.79
CA SER A 74 -1.86 14.42 3.53
C SER A 74 -2.27 15.47 2.47
N PRO A 75 -1.91 15.32 1.19
CA PRO A 75 -1.68 16.47 0.31
C PRO A 75 -2.92 17.29 -0.11
N ARG A 76 -2.65 18.59 -0.43
CA ARG A 76 -3.49 19.67 -1.03
C ARG A 76 -4.10 20.72 -0.06
N TYR A 77 -3.74 22.00 -0.24
CA TYR A 77 -4.40 23.14 0.43
C TYR A 77 -4.74 24.25 -0.57
N THR A 78 -5.92 24.88 -0.40
CA THR A 78 -6.41 25.94 -1.32
C THR A 78 -7.01 27.15 -0.62
N HIS A 79 -6.99 27.22 0.71
CA HIS A 79 -7.59 28.34 1.44
C HIS A 79 -6.55 29.10 2.24
N ASP A 80 -6.69 30.43 2.26
CA ASP A 80 -5.88 31.34 3.05
C ASP A 80 -6.13 31.11 4.55
N PRO A 81 -5.16 30.54 5.29
CA PRO A 81 -5.25 30.50 6.75
C PRO A 81 -5.32 31.92 7.31
N LYS A 82 -6.19 32.13 8.30
CA LYS A 82 -6.25 33.40 9.04
C LYS A 82 -5.15 33.44 10.11
N SER A 83 -4.70 34.65 10.43
CA SER A 83 -3.73 34.89 11.49
C SER A 83 -4.21 34.39 12.85
N HIS A 84 -3.27 33.90 13.67
CA HIS A 84 -3.57 33.37 15.01
C HIS A 84 -2.62 33.97 16.05
N THR A 85 -3.14 34.77 16.98
CA THR A 85 -2.32 35.57 17.89
C THR A 85 -1.67 34.75 19.00
N SER A 86 -2.30 33.70 19.54
CA SER A 86 -1.72 32.91 20.64
C SER A 86 -0.74 31.83 20.20
N MET A 87 -0.63 31.57 18.88
CA MET A 87 0.15 30.45 18.38
C MET A 87 1.65 30.70 18.60
N SER A 88 2.28 29.83 19.38
CA SER A 88 3.71 29.89 19.74
C SER A 88 4.53 28.78 19.08
N ARG A 89 3.88 27.67 18.69
CA ARG A 89 4.51 26.54 18.01
C ARG A 89 3.67 26.07 16.83
N LEU A 90 4.31 25.93 15.67
CA LEU A 90 3.75 25.35 14.47
C LEU A 90 4.67 24.25 13.97
N SER A 91 4.17 23.02 13.93
CA SER A 91 4.92 21.86 13.48
C SER A 91 4.11 21.12 12.41
N VAL A 92 4.68 20.96 11.22
CA VAL A 92 4.03 20.36 10.06
C VAL A 92 4.92 19.25 9.53
N HIS A 93 4.44 18.02 9.64
CA HIS A 93 5.11 16.82 9.16
C HIS A 93 4.36 16.28 7.94
N GLN A 94 5.03 16.16 6.80
CA GLN A 94 4.43 15.64 5.60
C GLN A 94 5.50 14.94 4.75
N THR A 95 5.12 13.86 4.06
CA THR A 95 6.01 13.18 3.10
C THR A 95 6.05 13.89 1.74
N ASP A 96 5.11 14.78 1.45
CA ASP A 96 4.93 15.50 0.18
C ASP A 96 4.23 16.88 0.35
N LEU A 97 4.90 17.89 0.95
CA LEU A 97 4.43 19.28 0.88
C LEU A 97 4.67 19.83 -0.54
N ALA A 98 3.93 19.38 -1.55
CA ALA A 98 3.88 20.14 -2.78
C ALA A 98 2.96 21.37 -2.55
N GLN A 99 3.46 22.55 -2.84
CA GLN A 99 2.68 23.77 -3.01
C GLN A 99 1.80 24.20 -1.84
N TRP A 100 2.42 24.77 -0.80
CA TRP A 100 1.79 25.95 -0.23
C TRP A 100 2.00 27.09 -1.23
N PRO A 101 0.93 27.64 -1.84
CA PRO A 101 1.05 28.80 -2.70
C PRO A 101 1.79 29.92 -1.96
N SER A 102 2.62 30.70 -2.66
CA SER A 102 3.31 31.85 -2.08
C SER A 102 2.35 32.83 -1.40
N SER A 103 1.09 32.88 -1.83
CA SER A 103 0.02 33.66 -1.19
C SER A 103 -0.28 33.20 0.25
N ILE A 104 -0.24 31.91 0.54
CA ILE A 104 -0.45 31.37 1.90
C ILE A 104 0.67 31.83 2.83
N TRP A 105 1.91 31.73 2.38
CA TRP A 105 3.06 32.23 3.17
C TRP A 105 2.94 33.72 3.45
N LYS A 106 2.47 34.50 2.48
CA LYS A 106 2.24 35.94 2.65
C LYS A 106 1.11 36.24 3.64
N SER A 107 0.04 35.46 3.66
CA SER A 107 -1.13 35.69 4.52
C SER A 107 -0.98 35.17 5.95
N LEU A 108 -0.06 34.22 6.20
CA LEU A 108 0.19 33.68 7.52
C LEU A 108 0.90 34.68 8.45
N GLU A 109 0.16 35.18 9.45
CA GLU A 109 0.72 35.98 10.54
C GLU A 109 0.52 35.29 11.89
N PHE A 110 1.64 34.93 12.52
CA PHE A 110 1.67 34.36 13.88
C PHE A 110 2.58 35.22 14.77
N PRO A 111 2.07 36.30 15.36
CA PRO A 111 2.90 37.32 16.01
C PRO A 111 3.69 36.82 17.24
N ASN A 112 3.29 35.67 17.81
CA ASN A 112 3.91 35.04 18.96
C ASN A 112 4.63 33.72 18.62
N LEU A 113 4.78 33.38 17.34
CA LEU A 113 5.41 32.13 16.91
C LEU A 113 6.89 32.11 17.30
N ARG A 114 7.29 31.11 18.08
CA ARG A 114 8.65 30.90 18.60
C ARG A 114 9.32 29.67 18.00
N VAL A 115 8.54 28.62 17.74
CA VAL A 115 9.02 27.33 17.23
C VAL A 115 8.33 27.03 15.90
N LEU A 116 9.12 26.79 14.86
CA LEU A 116 8.66 26.39 13.53
C LEU A 116 9.35 25.09 13.12
N ASN A 117 8.57 24.06 12.82
CA ASN A 117 9.07 22.81 12.27
C ASN A 117 8.30 22.46 11.00
N LEU A 118 8.99 22.36 9.87
CA LEU A 118 8.42 22.04 8.57
C LEU A 118 9.24 20.93 7.92
N GLN A 119 8.63 19.77 7.72
CA GLN A 119 9.29 18.59 7.16
C GLN A 119 8.73 18.22 5.79
N GLY A 120 9.61 17.83 4.85
CA GLY A 120 9.24 17.36 3.51
C GLY A 120 8.79 18.45 2.53
N LEU A 121 9.35 19.67 2.63
CA LEU A 121 9.05 20.81 1.77
C LEU A 121 9.52 20.60 0.32
N ASP A 122 8.66 20.92 -0.65
CA ASP A 122 9.02 20.94 -2.08
C ASP A 122 9.91 22.16 -2.44
N LYS A 123 10.62 22.06 -3.58
CA LYS A 123 11.50 23.12 -4.10
C LYS A 123 10.79 24.47 -4.30
N SER A 124 9.49 24.44 -4.58
CA SER A 124 8.67 25.64 -4.75
C SER A 124 8.44 26.44 -3.46
N CYS A 125 8.64 25.84 -2.28
CA CYS A 125 8.37 26.48 -0.99
C CYS A 125 9.59 27.17 -0.36
N VAL A 126 10.78 27.01 -0.94
CA VAL A 126 12.07 27.47 -0.40
C VAL A 126 12.05 28.97 -0.09
N HIS A 127 11.88 29.78 -1.12
CA HIS A 127 11.92 31.23 -1.01
C HIS A 127 10.79 31.79 -0.10
N PRO A 128 9.52 31.37 -0.26
CA PRO A 128 8.46 31.76 0.68
C PRO A 128 8.75 31.39 2.14
N THR A 129 9.40 30.24 2.38
CA THR A 129 9.75 29.80 3.74
C THR A 129 10.83 30.69 4.35
N TYR A 130 11.85 31.09 3.59
CA TYR A 130 12.89 31.99 4.08
C TYR A 130 12.36 33.39 4.39
N LEU A 131 11.51 33.93 3.51
CA LEU A 131 10.78 35.18 3.77
C LEU A 131 9.90 35.05 5.02
N PHE A 132 9.21 33.92 5.20
CA PHE A 132 8.39 33.68 6.37
C PHE A 132 9.22 33.69 7.65
N VAL A 133 10.37 33.00 7.67
CA VAL A 133 11.30 32.97 8.82
C VAL A 133 11.87 34.36 9.12
N GLN A 134 12.14 35.15 8.08
CA GLN A 134 12.66 36.51 8.19
C GLN A 134 11.65 37.49 8.78
N ARG A 135 10.39 37.41 8.32
CA ARG A 135 9.28 38.27 8.77
C ARG A 135 8.85 37.96 10.20
N HIS A 136 8.99 36.71 10.64
CA HIS A 136 8.64 36.28 12.00
C HIS A 136 9.83 36.41 12.95
N SER A 137 10.11 37.64 13.36
CA SER A 137 11.16 38.01 14.33
C SER A 137 11.06 37.34 15.71
N THR A 138 9.91 36.75 16.04
CA THR A 138 9.72 36.00 17.29
C THR A 138 10.19 34.55 17.20
N LEU A 139 10.49 34.04 16.00
CA LEU A 139 11.02 32.70 15.80
C LEU A 139 12.42 32.57 16.39
N LEU A 140 12.54 31.68 17.38
CA LEU A 140 13.78 31.36 18.08
C LEU A 140 14.27 29.96 17.74
N GLU A 141 13.38 29.03 17.39
CA GLU A 141 13.71 27.66 16.97
C GLU A 141 13.07 27.39 15.61
N VAL A 142 13.88 26.99 14.64
CA VAL A 142 13.45 26.71 13.27
C VAL A 142 14.03 25.38 12.83
N SER A 143 13.21 24.52 12.25
CA SER A 143 13.60 23.23 11.67
C SER A 143 12.95 23.07 10.31
N LEU A 144 13.77 22.91 9.26
CA LEU A 144 13.34 22.81 7.87
C LEU A 144 13.97 21.58 7.21
N ASP A 145 13.15 20.78 6.54
CA ASP A 145 13.57 19.69 5.65
C ASP A 145 12.95 19.89 4.26
N PHE A 146 13.81 20.08 3.26
CA PHE A 146 13.47 20.21 1.86
C PHE A 146 13.84 18.93 1.10
N LYS A 147 12.99 18.52 0.14
CA LYS A 147 13.23 17.34 -0.71
C LYS A 147 14.48 17.42 -1.60
N SER A 148 14.99 18.62 -1.83
CA SER A 148 16.20 18.85 -2.62
C SER A 148 17.09 19.87 -1.90
N PRO A 149 18.41 19.91 -2.19
CA PRO A 149 19.35 20.86 -1.56
C PRO A 149 19.06 22.30 -2.03
N LYS A 150 18.97 23.26 -1.08
CA LYS A 150 18.45 24.62 -1.38
C LYS A 150 19.12 25.80 -0.67
N LEU A 151 20.03 25.60 0.30
CA LEU A 151 20.67 26.72 0.99
C LEU A 151 22.18 26.52 1.20
N ARG A 152 23.01 27.50 0.80
CA ARG A 152 24.45 27.50 1.14
C ARG A 152 24.70 27.92 2.59
N LEU A 153 25.93 27.76 3.09
CA LEU A 153 26.27 28.17 4.46
C LEU A 153 26.07 29.66 4.68
N GLU A 154 26.49 30.50 3.74
CA GLU A 154 26.33 31.95 3.82
C GLU A 154 24.84 32.31 3.88
N GLY A 155 24.02 31.63 3.08
CA GLY A 155 22.58 31.75 3.11
C GLY A 155 21.98 31.32 4.47
N LEU A 156 22.47 30.23 5.04
CA LEU A 156 22.03 29.74 6.35
C LEU A 156 22.40 30.73 7.47
N ILE A 157 23.62 31.25 7.48
CA ILE A 157 24.06 32.28 8.43
C ILE A 157 23.17 33.53 8.29
N LYS A 158 22.96 34.02 7.07
CA LYS A 158 22.09 35.19 6.80
C LYS A 158 20.64 34.96 7.23
N LEU A 159 20.12 33.74 7.06
CA LEU A 159 18.78 33.36 7.49
C LEU A 159 18.66 33.37 9.03
N ILE A 160 19.68 32.85 9.73
CA ILE A 160 19.73 32.85 11.19
C ILE A 160 19.82 34.28 11.73
N GLU A 161 20.75 35.08 11.21
CA GLU A 161 21.00 36.46 11.63
C GLU A 161 19.87 37.43 11.25
N GLY A 162 19.05 37.06 10.26
CA GLY A 162 17.98 37.89 9.73
C GLY A 162 18.47 39.03 8.82
N THR A 163 19.61 38.81 8.14
CA THR A 163 20.31 39.72 7.22
C THR A 163 20.17 39.31 5.75
N GLY A 164 19.45 38.22 5.45
CA GLY A 164 19.24 37.74 4.08
C GLY A 164 18.27 38.59 3.27
N THR A 165 18.62 38.89 2.01
CA THR A 165 17.69 39.43 1.01
C THR A 165 17.18 38.28 0.14
N TRP A 166 15.91 37.93 0.31
CA TRP A 166 15.24 36.87 -0.45
C TRP A 166 14.25 37.52 -1.43
N GLU A 167 14.75 38.34 -2.35
CA GLU A 167 13.95 38.90 -3.44
C GLU A 167 14.41 38.24 -4.74
N ILE A 168 13.45 37.82 -5.56
CA ILE A 168 13.71 37.44 -6.95
C ILE A 168 13.79 38.77 -7.72
N PRO A 169 14.93 39.13 -8.34
CA PRO A 169 15.04 40.40 -9.07
C PRO A 169 13.93 40.53 -10.12
N GLU A 170 13.19 41.64 -10.12
CA GLU A 170 12.06 41.87 -11.03
C GLU A 170 12.48 41.86 -12.52
N ASP A 171 13.74 42.24 -12.79
CA ASP A 171 14.34 42.26 -14.14
C ASP A 171 14.88 40.88 -14.58
N PHE A 172 14.76 39.85 -13.73
CA PHE A 172 15.14 38.49 -14.08
C PHE A 172 14.03 37.84 -14.92
N GLU A 173 13.76 38.38 -16.10
CA GLU A 173 13.08 37.65 -17.16
C GLU A 173 14.06 36.56 -17.66
N PRO A 174 13.75 35.25 -17.54
CA PRO A 174 14.59 34.20 -18.11
C PRO A 174 14.58 34.38 -19.64
N THR A 175 15.56 35.13 -20.15
CA THR A 175 15.38 35.87 -21.41
C THR A 175 15.50 35.00 -22.65
N GLU A 176 15.86 33.72 -22.55
CA GLU A 176 15.69 32.74 -23.63
C GLU A 176 15.43 31.33 -23.08
N PRO A 177 14.20 30.79 -23.24
CA PRO A 177 13.89 29.40 -22.90
C PRO A 177 14.49 28.37 -23.87
N GLU A 178 15.08 28.79 -25.00
CA GLU A 178 15.36 27.91 -26.15
C GLU A 178 16.83 27.44 -26.29
N LEU A 179 17.80 28.01 -25.56
CA LEU A 179 19.20 27.57 -25.61
C LEU A 179 19.62 26.61 -24.48
N PHE A 180 18.69 26.20 -23.60
CA PHE A 180 18.96 25.33 -22.45
C PHE A 180 18.41 23.90 -22.57
N LEU A 181 18.05 23.48 -23.80
CA LEU A 181 17.53 22.14 -24.12
C LEU A 181 18.53 21.32 -24.96
N SER A 182 19.82 21.29 -24.57
CA SER A 182 20.73 20.24 -25.03
C SER A 182 20.63 19.03 -24.12
N ASP A 183 20.44 17.84 -24.70
CA ASP A 183 20.29 16.52 -24.05
C ASP A 183 21.47 16.05 -23.14
N SER A 184 22.41 16.93 -22.80
CA SER A 184 23.41 16.68 -21.74
C SER A 184 22.91 17.20 -20.39
N GLY A 185 21.92 16.52 -19.80
CA GLY A 185 21.84 16.17 -18.38
C GLY A 185 21.77 17.23 -17.26
N ASP A 186 22.10 18.51 -17.46
CA ASP A 186 22.17 19.49 -16.37
C ASP A 186 21.46 20.80 -16.75
N ILE A 187 20.16 20.88 -16.48
CA ILE A 187 19.46 22.16 -16.44
C ILE A 187 19.92 22.87 -15.16
N PRO A 188 20.43 24.12 -15.23
CA PRO A 188 20.58 24.94 -14.05
C PRO A 188 19.20 25.25 -13.45
N ASP A 189 18.79 24.46 -12.46
CA ASP A 189 17.53 24.58 -11.72
C ASP A 189 17.37 26.01 -11.18
N ALA A 190 16.15 26.52 -11.00
CA ALA A 190 15.91 27.82 -10.37
C ALA A 190 16.49 27.93 -8.94
N SER A 191 17.00 26.84 -8.35
CA SER A 191 17.86 26.90 -7.17
C SER A 191 19.24 27.52 -7.43
N GLN A 192 19.73 27.53 -8.68
CA GLN A 192 20.85 28.35 -9.15
C GLN A 192 20.56 29.86 -9.13
N LEU A 193 19.30 30.30 -8.92
CA LEU A 193 19.00 31.73 -8.71
C LEU A 193 19.33 32.23 -7.31
N ILE A 194 19.51 31.32 -6.34
CA ILE A 194 20.14 31.64 -5.05
C ILE A 194 21.69 31.57 -5.19
N TYR A 195 22.21 31.29 -6.39
CA TYR A 195 23.65 31.28 -6.72
C TYR A 195 24.10 32.56 -7.41
N LEU A 196 23.30 33.64 -7.40
CA LEU A 196 23.77 34.92 -7.93
C LEU A 196 25.11 35.27 -7.26
N GLU A 197 26.11 35.45 -8.12
CA GLU A 197 27.53 35.42 -7.81
C GLU A 197 27.88 36.24 -6.54
N PRO A 198 28.81 35.76 -5.70
CA PRO A 198 29.37 36.52 -4.58
C PRO A 198 29.80 37.95 -4.98
N ASP A 199 30.16 38.15 -6.25
CA ASP A 199 30.70 39.38 -6.81
C ASP A 199 29.76 40.59 -6.75
N TYR A 200 28.44 40.40 -6.55
CA TYR A 200 27.49 41.53 -6.40
C TYR A 200 27.32 42.03 -4.96
N LEU A 201 27.85 41.32 -3.96
CA LEU A 201 27.76 41.69 -2.54
C LEU A 201 29.16 41.69 -1.92
N GLY A 202 29.97 42.71 -2.23
CA GLY A 202 31.37 42.88 -1.80
C GLY A 202 31.61 43.06 -0.29
N PHE A 203 30.94 42.27 0.57
CA PHE A 203 31.00 42.34 2.02
C PHE A 203 31.26 40.99 2.71
N LEU A 204 31.54 39.90 1.98
CA LEU A 204 31.79 38.57 2.56
C LEU A 204 33.02 37.83 1.99
N ASP A 205 34.09 38.56 1.69
CA ASP A 205 35.36 37.97 1.23
C ASP A 205 36.00 36.98 2.23
N ASP A 206 35.53 36.98 3.48
CA ASP A 206 36.12 36.15 4.55
C ASP A 206 35.52 34.74 4.68
N ILE A 207 34.29 34.50 4.17
CA ILE A 207 33.67 33.17 4.22
C ILE A 207 34.30 32.30 3.12
N PRO A 208 34.94 31.16 3.47
CA PRO A 208 35.50 30.26 2.47
C PRO A 208 34.44 29.90 1.44
N ASP A 209 34.78 29.70 0.15
CA ASP A 209 33.81 29.27 -0.87
C ASP A 209 33.16 27.93 -0.46
N THR A 210 32.01 28.02 0.22
CA THR A 210 31.31 26.83 0.70
C THR A 210 30.37 26.33 -0.39
N ARG A 211 30.79 25.27 -1.08
CA ARG A 211 29.92 24.57 -2.04
C ARG A 211 28.90 23.65 -1.37
N VAL A 212 28.80 23.67 -0.03
CA VAL A 212 27.83 22.87 0.71
C VAL A 212 26.46 23.47 0.55
N ILE A 213 25.51 22.64 0.15
CA ILE A 213 24.11 23.01 0.05
C ILE A 213 23.32 22.14 1.01
N PHE A 214 22.65 22.78 1.95
CA PHE A 214 21.80 22.15 2.94
C PHE A 214 20.39 21.94 2.38
N SER A 215 19.89 20.72 2.48
CA SER A 215 18.47 20.38 2.30
C SER A 215 17.74 20.26 3.65
N ARG A 216 18.47 19.88 4.70
CA ARG A 216 17.95 19.66 6.06
C ARG A 216 18.76 20.44 7.05
N PHE A 217 18.10 21.34 7.79
CA PHE A 217 18.75 22.09 8.85
C PHE A 217 17.74 22.54 9.92
N ALA A 218 18.22 22.66 11.14
CA ALA A 218 17.54 23.32 12.23
C ALA A 218 18.51 24.26 12.96
N PHE A 219 17.99 25.32 13.56
CA PHE A 219 18.78 26.22 14.39
C PHE A 219 17.96 26.78 15.54
N ILE A 220 18.66 27.12 16.62
CA ILE A 220 18.14 27.95 17.70
C ILE A 220 18.95 29.23 17.74
N ARG A 221 18.26 30.37 17.83
CA ARG A 221 18.86 31.70 17.85
C ARG A 221 18.37 32.53 19.04
N GLU A 222 19.27 33.34 19.58
CA GLU A 222 18.95 34.34 20.62
C GLU A 222 19.01 35.74 20.01
N PRO A 223 18.08 36.65 20.36
CA PRO A 223 18.12 38.03 19.91
C PRO A 223 19.35 38.76 20.51
N LEU A 224 20.08 39.50 19.68
CA LEU A 224 21.20 40.34 20.13
C LEU A 224 20.72 41.57 20.92
N THR A 225 19.53 42.06 20.57
CA THR A 225 18.92 43.25 21.16
C THR A 225 17.42 43.03 21.38
N SER A 226 16.79 43.79 22.27
CA SER A 226 15.35 43.63 22.56
C SER A 226 14.44 43.96 21.37
N ASP A 227 14.84 44.93 20.55
CA ASP A 227 14.15 45.39 19.34
C ASP A 227 14.25 44.40 18.16
N ALA A 228 15.19 43.44 18.20
CA ALA A 228 15.27 42.38 17.20
C ALA A 228 13.93 41.63 17.00
N LYS A 229 13.15 41.48 18.09
CA LYS A 229 11.82 40.85 18.09
C LYS A 229 10.71 41.71 17.50
N GLU A 230 10.93 43.02 17.35
CA GLU A 230 9.92 43.95 16.85
C GLU A 230 9.97 44.12 15.32
N TRP A 231 11.01 43.59 14.67
CA TRP A 231 11.20 43.69 13.24
C TRP A 231 10.13 42.92 12.43
N ARG A 232 9.36 43.64 11.61
CA ARG A 232 8.32 43.06 10.74
C ARG A 232 8.59 43.27 9.23
N SER A 233 9.70 43.91 8.88
CA SER A 233 10.03 44.21 7.47
C SER A 233 10.41 42.93 6.71
N GLU A 234 9.91 42.82 5.47
CA GLU A 234 10.31 41.77 4.52
C GLU A 234 11.76 41.99 4.04
N LYS A 235 12.22 43.24 4.00
CA LYS A 235 13.62 43.57 3.67
C LYS A 235 14.58 43.08 4.75
N ALA A 236 15.78 42.69 4.31
CA ALA A 236 16.88 42.30 5.17
C ALA A 236 17.22 43.40 6.20
N SER A 237 17.63 42.99 7.39
CA SER A 237 18.32 43.92 8.30
C SER A 237 19.73 44.16 7.78
N ALA A 238 20.21 45.41 7.86
CA ALA A 238 21.59 45.75 7.53
C ALA A 238 22.61 45.18 8.54
N LEU A 239 22.16 44.86 9.75
CA LEU A 239 22.99 44.31 10.84
C LEU A 239 22.40 42.98 11.35
N PRO A 240 23.24 42.05 11.82
CA PRO A 240 22.78 40.84 12.50
C PRO A 240 21.85 41.16 13.66
N ARG A 241 20.71 40.48 13.74
CA ARG A 241 19.71 40.65 14.81
C ARG A 241 19.73 39.52 15.82
N TYR A 242 20.26 38.38 15.41
CA TYR A 242 20.32 37.18 16.23
C TYR A 242 21.70 36.56 16.18
N LYS A 243 22.03 35.84 17.25
CA LYS A 243 23.17 34.95 17.32
C LYS A 243 22.69 33.49 17.38
N THR A 244 23.46 32.59 16.78
CA THR A 244 23.19 31.15 16.79
C THR A 244 23.66 30.54 18.11
N ILE A 245 22.77 29.85 18.82
CA ILE A 245 23.12 29.11 20.05
C ILE A 245 23.06 27.59 19.87
N ALA A 246 22.32 27.11 18.87
CA ALA A 246 22.35 25.71 18.48
C ALA A 246 22.13 25.56 16.98
N ILE A 247 22.75 24.57 16.35
CA ILE A 247 22.59 24.28 14.93
C ILE A 247 22.61 22.77 14.68
N ALA A 248 21.75 22.32 13.78
CA ALA A 248 21.67 20.96 13.30
C ALA A 248 21.59 20.98 11.78
N PHE A 249 22.33 20.16 11.05
CA PHE A 249 22.18 20.08 9.60
C PHE A 249 22.74 18.78 9.02
N GLN A 250 22.34 18.48 7.79
CA GLN A 250 22.87 17.39 6.98
C GLN A 250 23.83 17.93 5.91
N ILE A 251 25.07 17.44 5.92
CA ILE A 251 26.04 17.56 4.85
C ILE A 251 25.72 16.44 3.84
N PRO A 252 25.25 16.75 2.62
CA PRO A 252 24.95 15.75 1.60
C PRO A 252 26.21 15.00 1.17
N ASP A 253 26.06 13.89 0.44
CA ASP A 253 27.22 13.16 -0.09
C ASP A 253 27.91 14.04 -1.14
N GLN A 254 29.19 14.30 -0.93
CA GLN A 254 30.05 15.11 -1.80
C GLN A 254 31.20 14.30 -2.40
N ARG A 255 31.11 12.97 -2.44
CA ARG A 255 32.12 12.09 -3.07
C ARG A 255 32.51 12.56 -4.47
N GLU A 256 31.55 12.94 -5.31
CA GLU A 256 31.79 13.43 -6.67
C GLU A 256 32.70 14.68 -6.69
N PHE A 257 32.50 15.60 -5.74
CA PHE A 257 33.32 16.79 -5.60
C PHE A 257 34.71 16.50 -5.00
N ALA A 258 34.84 15.44 -4.20
CA ALA A 258 36.08 15.01 -3.60
C ALA A 258 36.98 14.24 -4.59
N LEU A 259 36.39 13.52 -5.55
CA LEU A 259 37.12 12.76 -6.58
C LEU A 259 37.66 13.64 -7.71
N GLY A 260 37.08 14.81 -7.95
CA GLY A 260 37.39 15.71 -9.06
C GLY A 260 38.79 16.35 -9.11
N GLY A 261 39.73 15.95 -8.24
CA GLY A 261 41.19 16.16 -8.36
C GLY A 261 41.76 17.59 -8.30
N ASP A 262 41.05 18.60 -8.81
CA ASP A 262 41.66 19.85 -9.29
C ASP A 262 41.10 21.13 -8.66
N ILE A 263 40.39 21.02 -7.54
CA ILE A 263 39.60 22.16 -7.06
C ILE A 263 39.85 22.47 -5.58
N GLY A 264 40.73 23.44 -5.34
CA GLY A 264 40.77 24.37 -4.19
C GLY A 264 40.93 23.79 -2.77
N PRO A 265 41.86 24.31 -1.93
CA PRO A 265 42.17 23.77 -0.60
C PRO A 265 41.12 23.99 0.52
N LEU A 266 39.95 24.57 0.24
CA LEU A 266 38.96 24.93 1.27
C LEU A 266 37.53 24.55 0.83
N ARG A 267 37.28 23.27 0.62
CA ARG A 267 35.92 22.76 0.39
C ARG A 267 35.41 22.14 1.67
N LEU A 268 34.34 22.71 2.23
CA LEU A 268 33.56 22.04 3.26
C LEU A 268 32.95 20.77 2.64
N SER A 269 33.59 19.62 2.85
CA SER A 269 33.17 18.35 2.23
C SER A 269 32.72 17.32 3.26
N ASN A 270 33.10 17.53 4.51
CA ASN A 270 32.88 16.60 5.61
C ASN A 270 32.81 17.35 6.96
N ILE A 271 32.63 16.59 8.04
CA ILE A 271 32.51 17.12 9.42
C ILE A 271 33.79 17.87 9.85
N ASP A 272 34.99 17.37 9.52
CA ASP A 272 36.25 18.01 9.92
C ASP A 272 36.34 19.43 9.35
N ASP A 273 35.99 19.60 8.07
CA ASP A 273 36.02 20.89 7.42
C ASP A 273 35.04 21.87 8.09
N PHE A 274 33.82 21.42 8.43
CA PHE A 274 32.84 22.28 9.12
C PHE A 274 33.32 22.71 10.49
N LEU A 275 34.01 21.84 11.24
CA LEU A 275 34.49 22.19 12.58
C LEU A 275 35.57 23.28 12.57
N THR A 276 36.12 23.66 11.41
CA THR A 276 37.00 24.83 11.28
C THR A 276 36.25 26.17 11.24
N LEU A 277 34.92 26.14 11.27
CA LEU A 277 34.06 27.32 11.16
C LEU A 277 33.62 27.88 12.52
N SER A 278 34.28 27.48 13.60
CA SER A 278 34.06 27.96 14.98
C SER A 278 33.87 29.48 15.05
N ARG A 279 34.71 30.25 14.34
CA ARG A 279 34.67 31.72 14.27
C ARG A 279 33.34 32.32 13.79
N TYR A 280 32.55 31.57 13.03
CA TYR A 280 31.24 32.02 12.53
C TYR A 280 30.10 31.73 13.53
N PHE A 281 30.35 30.88 14.52
CA PHE A 281 29.38 30.48 15.52
C PHE A 281 29.99 30.54 16.95
N PRO A 282 30.51 31.71 17.37
CA PRO A 282 31.28 31.82 18.61
C PRO A 282 30.49 31.48 19.87
N GLU A 283 29.16 31.58 19.83
CA GLU A 283 28.27 31.29 20.96
C GLU A 283 27.51 29.96 20.83
N LEU A 284 27.95 29.08 19.93
CA LEU A 284 27.27 27.81 19.69
C LEU A 284 27.43 26.86 20.88
N ARG A 285 26.31 26.48 21.50
CA ARG A 285 26.26 25.57 22.65
C ARG A 285 25.89 24.14 22.26
N GLU A 286 25.12 23.95 21.21
CA GLU A 286 24.76 22.62 20.69
C GLU A 286 24.99 22.54 19.18
N LEU A 287 25.78 21.55 18.76
CA LEU A 287 26.07 21.26 17.36
C LEU A 287 25.63 19.84 17.05
N ARG A 288 24.76 19.67 16.04
CA ARG A 288 24.35 18.37 15.51
C ARG A 288 24.70 18.28 14.02
N VAL A 289 25.61 17.40 13.61
CA VAL A 289 26.00 17.29 12.20
C VAL A 289 25.79 15.89 11.70
N GLU A 290 24.99 15.73 10.65
CA GLU A 290 24.93 14.51 9.87
C GLU A 290 25.82 14.68 8.63
N SER A 291 26.74 13.75 8.37
CA SER A 291 27.55 13.76 7.15
C SER A 291 27.35 12.49 6.37
N LYS A 292 26.82 12.63 5.15
CA LYS A 292 26.70 11.52 4.20
C LYS A 292 28.04 11.22 3.54
N THR A 293 28.89 12.23 3.33
CA THR A 293 30.27 12.06 2.91
C THR A 293 31.11 11.54 4.07
N MET A 294 31.85 10.47 3.85
CA MET A 294 32.89 10.04 4.77
C MET A 294 34.26 10.46 4.24
N CYS A 295 35.16 10.86 5.14
CA CYS A 295 36.48 11.34 4.78
C CYS A 295 37.38 10.12 4.49
N SER A 296 37.36 9.64 3.23
CA SER A 296 37.97 8.38 2.74
C SER A 296 39.49 8.26 2.84
N ARG A 297 40.18 9.14 3.56
CA ARG A 297 41.66 9.22 3.59
C ARG A 297 42.31 8.73 4.88
N GLU A 298 41.54 8.36 5.90
CA GLU A 298 42.11 7.98 7.20
C GLU A 298 42.05 6.48 7.43
N SER A 299 43.17 5.93 7.93
CA SER A 299 43.37 4.48 8.04
C SER A 299 42.73 3.84 9.27
N ASP A 300 42.32 4.63 10.29
CA ASP A 300 41.74 4.07 11.53
C ASP A 300 40.82 5.03 12.31
N PHE A 301 39.89 4.45 13.09
CA PHE A 301 38.91 5.15 13.93
C PHE A 301 39.52 6.17 14.89
N MET A 302 40.64 5.83 15.52
CA MET A 302 41.25 6.66 16.56
C MET A 302 41.87 7.92 15.96
N SER A 303 42.50 7.80 14.80
CA SER A 303 43.05 8.92 14.03
C SER A 303 41.93 9.90 13.65
N TRP A 304 40.79 9.38 13.18
CA TRP A 304 39.63 10.19 12.85
C TRP A 304 39.01 10.91 14.04
N MET A 305 38.75 10.17 15.13
CA MET A 305 38.26 10.79 16.35
C MET A 305 39.23 11.84 16.90
N LYS A 306 40.55 11.58 16.87
CA LYS A 306 41.54 12.58 17.29
C LYS A 306 41.49 13.83 16.42
N ARG A 307 41.36 13.70 15.10
CA ARG A 307 41.25 14.84 14.20
C ARG A 307 40.01 15.68 14.52
N ILE A 308 38.83 15.06 14.59
CA ILE A 308 37.59 15.73 15.02
C ILE A 308 37.78 16.42 16.37
N GLY A 309 38.33 15.71 17.35
CA GLY A 309 38.59 16.27 18.67
C GLY A 309 39.57 17.45 18.67
N SER A 310 40.55 17.49 17.77
CA SER A 310 41.46 18.65 17.65
C SER A 310 40.77 19.89 17.11
N ARG A 311 39.79 19.74 16.20
CA ARG A 311 39.00 20.87 15.70
C ARG A 311 38.06 21.44 16.73
N LEU A 312 37.55 20.61 17.64
CA LEU A 312 36.72 21.05 18.76
C LEU A 312 37.44 22.01 19.71
N GLN A 313 38.77 22.15 19.62
CA GLN A 313 39.54 23.08 20.44
C GLN A 313 39.13 24.54 20.27
N GLU A 314 38.63 24.92 19.09
CA GLU A 314 38.23 26.29 18.79
C GLU A 314 36.77 26.60 19.19
N TRP A 315 36.04 25.63 19.72
CA TRP A 315 34.63 25.74 20.06
C TRP A 315 34.45 26.02 21.56
N ASP A 316 34.71 27.27 21.95
CA ASP A 316 34.81 27.69 23.35
C ASP A 316 33.51 27.59 24.17
N GLU A 317 32.34 27.59 23.52
CA GLU A 317 31.03 27.56 24.18
C GLU A 317 30.25 26.25 23.96
N LEU A 318 30.81 25.31 23.19
CA LEU A 318 30.12 24.09 22.79
C LEU A 318 29.96 23.16 23.99
N ARG A 319 28.71 22.85 24.34
CA ARG A 319 28.33 21.97 25.46
C ARG A 319 27.85 20.61 25.01
N LYS A 320 27.23 20.53 23.83
CA LYS A 320 26.75 19.26 23.27
C LYS A 320 27.16 19.12 21.83
N PHE A 321 27.83 18.02 21.52
CA PHE A 321 28.21 17.67 20.16
C PHE A 321 27.60 16.34 19.77
N SER A 322 26.66 16.36 18.82
CA SER A 322 26.08 15.15 18.25
C SER A 322 26.52 15.02 16.80
N PHE A 323 26.97 13.85 16.37
CA PHE A 323 27.33 13.67 14.96
C PHE A 323 26.92 12.31 14.42
N GLY A 324 26.40 12.30 13.20
CA GLY A 324 26.11 11.11 12.43
C GLY A 324 27.03 11.03 11.21
N PHE A 325 27.57 9.86 10.92
CA PHE A 325 28.37 9.67 9.72
C PHE A 325 28.10 8.31 9.08
N SER A 326 28.05 8.33 7.76
CA SER A 326 28.05 7.14 6.90
C SER A 326 29.26 6.26 7.15
N ILE A 327 29.10 5.00 7.57
CA ILE A 327 30.23 4.07 7.66
C ILE A 327 30.67 3.70 6.22
N PRO A 328 31.97 3.88 5.85
CA PRO A 328 32.49 3.46 4.55
C PRO A 328 32.24 1.98 4.26
N GLU A 329 32.00 1.59 3.00
CA GLU A 329 31.76 0.18 2.64
C GLU A 329 32.94 -0.75 2.98
N ASP A 330 34.15 -0.21 3.01
CA ASP A 330 35.37 -0.85 3.52
C ASP A 330 35.43 -0.98 5.03
N TRP A 331 34.61 -0.23 5.76
CA TRP A 331 34.41 -0.37 7.20
C TRP A 331 33.10 -1.09 7.52
N THR A 332 32.21 -1.25 6.54
CA THR A 332 31.03 -2.10 6.65
C THR A 332 31.39 -3.56 6.48
N TRP A 333 30.53 -4.39 7.03
CA TRP A 333 30.66 -5.82 7.09
C TRP A 333 30.06 -6.37 5.81
N SER A 334 30.87 -6.60 4.77
CA SER A 334 30.39 -7.38 3.63
C SER A 334 30.70 -8.86 3.86
N PRO A 335 29.76 -9.79 3.54
CA PRO A 335 30.03 -11.22 3.56
C PRO A 335 31.29 -11.59 2.78
N ASP A 336 31.54 -10.92 1.66
CA ASP A 336 32.71 -11.16 0.80
C ASP A 336 34.02 -10.72 1.44
N LYS A 337 34.03 -9.61 2.19
CA LYS A 337 35.21 -9.19 2.99
C LYS A 337 35.39 -10.05 4.22
N PHE A 338 34.32 -10.63 4.74
CA PHE A 338 34.35 -11.59 5.84
C PHE A 338 34.99 -12.92 5.40
N THR A 339 34.54 -13.53 4.30
CA THR A 339 35.19 -14.73 3.71
C THR A 339 36.62 -14.43 3.27
N SER A 340 36.89 -13.25 2.70
CA SER A 340 38.25 -12.85 2.31
C SER A 340 39.18 -12.64 3.50
N ALA A 341 38.71 -12.01 4.59
CA ALA A 341 39.51 -11.82 5.82
C ALA A 341 39.77 -13.16 6.54
N LEU A 342 38.81 -14.08 6.48
CA LEU A 342 38.92 -15.43 7.04
C LEU A 342 39.94 -16.32 6.30
N ASN A 343 40.15 -16.07 5.00
CA ASN A 343 41.06 -16.89 4.19
C ASN A 343 42.52 -16.42 4.21
N PHE A 344 42.82 -15.25 4.80
CA PHE A 344 44.15 -14.62 4.69
C PHE A 344 44.95 -14.47 5.99
N ILE A 345 44.42 -14.82 7.17
CA ILE A 345 45.16 -14.70 8.44
C ILE A 345 45.12 -16.00 9.24
N PRO A 346 46.20 -16.82 9.24
CA PRO A 346 46.20 -18.14 9.90
C PRO A 346 46.20 -18.09 11.44
N HIS A 347 46.56 -16.96 12.04
CA HIS A 347 46.66 -16.79 13.50
C HIS A 347 46.37 -15.31 13.87
N ASP A 348 45.32 -15.05 14.68
CA ASP A 348 44.72 -13.77 15.15
C ASP A 348 43.81 -12.98 14.17
N PRO A 349 42.87 -12.15 14.65
CA PRO A 349 41.96 -12.22 15.79
C PRO A 349 40.49 -12.39 15.28
N VAL A 350 39.49 -12.37 16.16
CA VAL A 350 38.09 -12.63 15.79
C VAL A 350 37.50 -11.35 15.13
N PRO A 351 37.40 -11.25 13.79
CA PRO A 351 37.38 -9.97 13.07
C PRO A 351 36.21 -9.04 13.41
N PHE A 352 35.13 -9.60 13.95
CA PHE A 352 33.92 -8.86 14.29
C PHE A 352 33.93 -8.30 15.72
N LEU A 353 34.57 -8.99 16.67
CA LEU A 353 34.67 -8.49 18.03
C LEU A 353 35.81 -7.50 18.18
N ASP A 354 36.83 -7.53 17.33
CA ASP A 354 38.03 -6.71 17.48
C ASP A 354 38.00 -5.41 16.65
N ASN A 355 36.91 -5.14 15.91
CA ASN A 355 36.69 -3.91 15.14
C ASN A 355 35.90 -2.86 15.96
N VAL A 356 36.42 -1.61 16.03
CA VAL A 356 35.85 -0.50 16.83
C VAL A 356 34.52 0.06 16.29
N TYR A 357 33.97 -0.52 15.22
CA TYR A 357 32.64 -0.23 14.73
C TYR A 357 31.66 -1.30 15.20
N PRO A 358 30.48 -0.95 15.72
CA PRO A 358 29.53 -1.95 16.14
C PRO A 358 29.12 -2.83 14.95
N PRO A 359 28.81 -4.12 15.16
CA PRO A 359 28.22 -4.98 14.15
C PRO A 359 26.83 -4.47 13.74
N LEU A 360 26.80 -3.46 12.87
CA LEU A 360 25.58 -2.78 12.43
C LEU A 360 25.12 -3.23 11.05
N SER A 361 25.92 -4.03 10.36
CA SER A 361 25.60 -4.57 9.04
C SER A 361 25.77 -6.07 9.07
N LEU A 362 24.67 -6.77 8.92
CA LEU A 362 24.67 -8.00 8.15
C LEU A 362 24.02 -7.69 6.79
N PRO A 363 24.24 -8.53 5.77
CA PRO A 363 23.73 -8.32 4.42
C PRO A 363 22.22 -8.03 4.43
N VAL A 364 21.78 -7.33 3.38
CA VAL A 364 20.42 -6.78 3.20
C VAL A 364 19.33 -7.85 3.31
N ASP A 365 19.67 -9.14 3.19
CA ASP A 365 18.71 -10.24 3.32
C ASP A 365 18.40 -10.63 4.78
N TRP A 366 19.06 -9.99 5.77
CA TRP A 366 18.91 -10.28 7.21
C TRP A 366 18.05 -9.21 7.91
N GLU A 367 16.99 -8.73 7.25
CA GLU A 367 16.06 -7.72 7.78
C GLU A 367 15.27 -8.21 9.02
N ASP A 368 15.31 -9.50 9.34
CA ASP A 368 14.62 -10.13 10.48
C ASP A 368 15.50 -10.38 11.71
N LEU A 369 16.40 -9.45 12.05
CA LEU A 369 17.23 -9.54 13.26
C LEU A 369 16.65 -8.79 14.47
N PRO A 370 16.95 -9.31 15.67
CA PRO A 370 18.28 -9.08 16.23
C PRO A 370 19.22 -10.29 16.12
N LEU A 371 20.53 -10.06 15.89
CA LEU A 371 21.56 -11.09 15.71
C LEU A 371 21.72 -11.97 16.96
N THR A 372 21.63 -13.28 16.79
CA THR A 372 21.84 -14.26 17.87
C THR A 372 22.98 -15.22 17.50
N LEU A 373 23.60 -15.87 18.49
CA LEU A 373 24.58 -16.92 18.22
C LEU A 373 23.95 -18.10 17.47
N ARG A 374 22.65 -18.37 17.69
CA ARG A 374 21.91 -19.35 16.90
C ARG A 374 21.87 -18.94 15.43
N THR A 375 21.54 -17.69 15.12
CA THR A 375 21.50 -17.19 13.74
C THR A 375 22.86 -17.33 13.05
N LEU A 376 23.95 -17.01 13.77
CA LEU A 376 25.31 -17.25 13.25
C LEU A 376 25.55 -18.74 13.00
N ARG A 377 25.16 -19.61 13.93
CA ARG A 377 25.31 -21.06 13.75
C ARG A 377 24.53 -21.60 12.56
N GLU A 378 23.28 -21.16 12.38
CA GLU A 378 22.39 -21.65 11.33
C GLU A 378 22.86 -21.25 9.93
N GLU A 379 23.39 -20.04 9.77
CA GLU A 379 23.88 -19.58 8.47
C GLU A 379 25.19 -20.28 8.05
N TYR A 380 26.15 -20.43 8.98
CA TYR A 380 27.45 -21.04 8.69
C TYR A 380 27.44 -22.58 8.77
N TRP A 381 26.27 -23.22 8.95
CA TRP A 381 26.16 -24.69 9.00
C TRP A 381 26.14 -25.36 7.61
N VAL A 382 26.04 -24.58 6.54
CA VAL A 382 25.85 -25.10 5.18
C VAL A 382 27.20 -25.24 4.48
N GLU A 383 27.80 -26.43 4.64
CA GLU A 383 28.77 -27.11 3.76
C GLU A 383 30.26 -27.23 4.16
N ASP A 384 30.83 -26.48 5.12
CA ASP A 384 32.27 -26.64 5.47
C ASP A 384 32.57 -26.83 6.97
N ILE A 385 33.28 -27.92 7.32
CA ILE A 385 33.60 -28.31 8.71
C ILE A 385 34.54 -27.28 9.37
N GLU A 386 35.33 -26.54 8.59
CA GLU A 386 36.24 -25.49 9.08
C GLU A 386 35.52 -24.23 9.58
N GLU A 387 34.23 -24.04 9.28
CA GLU A 387 33.47 -22.86 9.74
C GLU A 387 32.81 -23.04 11.11
N VAL A 388 32.58 -24.29 11.55
CA VAL A 388 32.02 -24.60 12.88
C VAL A 388 32.98 -24.17 13.99
N ASP A 389 34.29 -24.38 13.79
CA ASP A 389 35.33 -23.97 14.74
C ASP A 389 35.38 -22.44 14.93
N LYS A 390 34.92 -21.68 13.93
CA LYS A 390 34.90 -20.21 14.00
C LYS A 390 33.79 -19.72 14.92
N VAL A 391 32.57 -20.28 14.83
CA VAL A 391 31.44 -19.89 15.69
C VAL A 391 31.71 -20.21 17.17
N ASP A 392 32.42 -21.30 17.45
CA ASP A 392 32.83 -21.63 18.81
C ASP A 392 33.92 -20.68 19.34
N GLN A 393 34.83 -20.19 18.47
CA GLN A 393 35.75 -19.11 18.83
C GLN A 393 35.01 -17.79 19.14
N ILE A 394 33.92 -17.49 18.43
CA ILE A 394 33.05 -16.34 18.74
C ILE A 394 32.48 -16.47 20.15
N GLU A 395 31.88 -17.62 20.44
CA GLU A 395 31.25 -17.88 21.72
C GLU A 395 32.28 -17.81 22.86
N GLU A 396 33.46 -18.38 22.68
CA GLU A 396 34.53 -18.34 23.69
C GLU A 396 35.07 -16.92 23.91
N ARG A 397 35.20 -16.13 22.84
CA ARG A 397 35.57 -14.71 22.94
C ARG A 397 34.52 -13.91 23.71
N ILE A 398 33.23 -14.20 23.50
CA ILE A 398 32.13 -13.59 24.25
C ILE A 398 32.20 -13.97 25.73
N ARG A 399 32.38 -15.26 26.06
CA ARG A 399 32.54 -15.71 27.46
C ARG A 399 33.69 -14.98 28.14
N THR A 400 34.84 -14.92 27.47
CA THR A 400 36.04 -14.26 28.00
C THR A 400 35.80 -12.76 28.21
N THR A 401 35.20 -12.08 27.22
CA THR A 401 35.00 -10.61 27.26
C THR A 401 33.97 -10.21 28.32
N LEU A 402 32.89 -10.97 28.47
CA LEU A 402 31.85 -10.71 29.46
C LEU A 402 32.10 -11.34 30.84
N GLN A 403 33.21 -12.06 31.00
CA GLN A 403 33.51 -12.88 32.20
C GLN A 403 32.32 -13.80 32.56
N TRP A 404 31.74 -14.43 31.56
CA TRP A 404 30.51 -15.20 31.69
C TRP A 404 30.81 -16.66 32.08
N GLU A 405 30.45 -17.05 33.30
CA GLU A 405 30.73 -18.40 33.85
C GLU A 405 29.63 -19.44 33.56
N GLY A 406 28.46 -19.03 33.05
CA GLY A 406 27.31 -19.90 32.79
C GLY A 406 27.16 -20.33 31.32
N LEU A 407 26.13 -21.15 31.02
CA LEU A 407 25.71 -21.37 29.63
C LEU A 407 25.25 -20.04 29.02
N ILE A 408 25.75 -19.73 27.83
CA ILE A 408 25.27 -18.64 27.01
C ILE A 408 23.94 -19.07 26.38
N ASP A 409 22.92 -18.23 26.48
CA ASP A 409 21.69 -18.41 25.71
C ASP A 409 21.99 -18.03 24.25
N PRO A 410 21.99 -18.99 23.30
CA PRO A 410 22.32 -18.69 21.92
C PRO A 410 21.29 -17.79 21.25
N ASP A 411 20.10 -17.59 21.86
CA ASP A 411 19.03 -16.70 21.39
C ASP A 411 19.10 -15.29 22.01
N ASP A 412 20.08 -14.99 22.89
CA ASP A 412 20.21 -13.65 23.48
C ASP A 412 20.71 -12.64 22.44
N THR A 413 19.72 -11.98 21.83
CA THR A 413 19.84 -10.83 20.92
C THR A 413 20.74 -9.68 21.39
N THR A 414 21.03 -9.58 22.69
CA THR A 414 21.88 -8.52 23.25
C THR A 414 23.33 -8.93 23.45
N LEU A 415 23.63 -10.22 23.37
CA LEU A 415 24.90 -10.81 23.81
C LEU A 415 26.10 -10.34 22.98
N ILE A 416 25.98 -10.38 21.64
CA ILE A 416 27.04 -9.97 20.72
C ILE A 416 27.37 -8.48 20.91
N MET A 417 26.34 -7.64 20.98
CA MET A 417 26.51 -6.20 21.17
C MET A 417 27.04 -5.83 22.57
N ARG A 418 26.68 -6.57 23.62
CA ARG A 418 27.27 -6.37 24.97
C ARG A 418 28.74 -6.73 25.00
N SER A 419 29.12 -7.84 24.37
CA SER A 419 30.52 -8.25 24.25
C SER A 419 31.32 -7.21 23.49
N TRP A 420 30.76 -6.73 22.38
CA TRP A 420 31.36 -5.67 21.59
C TRP A 420 31.50 -4.35 22.37
N GLU A 421 30.44 -3.91 23.08
CA GLU A 421 30.50 -2.74 23.97
C GLU A 421 31.58 -2.92 25.03
N ALA A 422 31.65 -4.08 25.68
CA ALA A 422 32.65 -4.38 26.71
C ALA A 422 34.08 -4.33 26.16
N LEU A 423 34.33 -4.83 24.95
CA LEU A 423 35.65 -4.82 24.33
C LEU A 423 36.09 -3.40 23.92
N HIS A 424 35.19 -2.63 23.31
CA HIS A 424 35.55 -1.34 22.70
C HIS A 424 35.27 -0.11 23.56
N CYS A 425 34.49 -0.23 24.64
CA CYS A 425 34.17 0.90 25.51
C CYS A 425 35.43 1.60 26.04
N GLY A 426 36.52 0.87 26.32
CA GLY A 426 37.80 1.45 26.72
C GLY A 426 38.41 2.37 25.65
N GLN A 427 38.47 1.91 24.42
CA GLN A 427 39.04 2.66 23.28
C GLN A 427 38.14 3.84 22.88
N VAL A 428 36.82 3.64 22.81
CA VAL A 428 35.86 4.73 22.53
C VAL A 428 35.89 5.76 23.66
N LYS A 429 35.97 5.33 24.93
CA LYS A 429 36.15 6.25 26.06
C LYS A 429 37.44 7.05 25.93
N GLN A 430 38.54 6.46 25.46
CA GLN A 430 39.79 7.17 25.22
C GLN A 430 39.64 8.22 24.11
N ALA A 431 38.98 7.89 22.99
CA ALA A 431 38.66 8.82 21.92
C ALA A 431 37.79 9.98 22.40
N ILE A 432 36.72 9.69 23.13
CA ILE A 432 35.80 10.69 23.69
C ILE A 432 36.48 11.55 24.77
N SER A 433 37.41 10.98 25.55
CA SER A 433 38.23 11.74 26.49
C SER A 433 39.06 12.80 25.77
N PHE A 434 39.49 12.53 24.53
CA PHE A 434 40.18 13.51 23.70
C PHE A 434 39.26 14.69 23.33
N PHE A 435 37.96 14.47 23.10
CA PHE A 435 37.02 15.55 22.79
C PHE A 435 36.85 16.47 24.01
N PHE A 436 36.59 15.89 25.19
CA PHE A 436 36.44 16.65 26.43
C PHE A 436 37.73 17.36 26.87
N LYS A 437 38.89 16.85 26.46
CA LYS A 437 40.19 17.51 26.71
C LYS A 437 40.37 18.75 25.83
N ASN A 438 39.99 18.66 24.55
CA ASN A 438 40.19 19.76 23.61
C ASN A 438 39.07 20.81 23.70
N CYS A 439 37.84 20.44 24.03
CA CYS A 439 36.72 21.37 24.26
C CYS A 439 36.28 21.32 25.74
N PRO A 440 36.80 22.22 26.61
CA PRO A 440 36.55 22.18 28.04
C PRO A 440 35.12 22.54 28.46
N THR A 441 34.29 23.05 27.58
CA THR A 441 32.86 23.31 27.83
C THR A 441 31.97 22.12 27.48
N LEU A 442 32.51 21.13 26.75
CA LEU A 442 31.74 19.98 26.30
C LEU A 442 31.28 19.14 27.50
N GLU A 443 29.98 18.88 27.57
CA GLU A 443 29.28 18.13 28.62
C GLU A 443 28.74 16.80 28.07
N GLU A 444 28.30 16.77 26.81
CA GLU A 444 27.67 15.61 26.19
C GLU A 444 28.14 15.40 24.75
N VAL A 445 28.48 14.15 24.41
CA VAL A 445 28.80 13.73 23.05
C VAL A 445 27.89 12.58 22.66
N GLU A 446 27.22 12.71 21.52
CA GLU A 446 26.44 11.64 20.92
C GLU A 446 27.01 11.32 19.54
N TRP A 447 27.22 10.04 19.23
CA TRP A 447 27.59 9.67 17.87
C TRP A 447 26.75 8.53 17.32
N TYR A 448 26.45 8.65 16.04
CA TYR A 448 25.47 7.86 15.32
C TYR A 448 26.15 7.26 14.08
N PRO A 449 26.58 6.00 14.15
CA PRO A 449 27.01 5.29 12.95
C PRO A 449 25.80 5.10 12.01
N LEU A 450 25.88 5.67 10.82
CA LEU A 450 24.85 5.59 9.78
C LEU A 450 25.25 4.55 8.75
N LYS A 451 24.33 3.67 8.38
CA LYS A 451 24.54 2.74 7.26
C LYS A 451 24.29 3.50 5.96
N VAL A 452 25.28 3.51 5.06
CA VAL A 452 25.04 3.95 3.68
C VAL A 452 24.15 2.90 3.04
N LYS A 453 22.87 3.22 2.80
CA LYS A 453 22.12 2.48 1.78
C LYS A 453 22.75 2.86 0.44
N ASP A 454 22.89 1.86 -0.42
CA ASP A 454 23.42 1.97 -1.77
C ASP A 454 23.11 3.36 -2.38
N PRO A 455 24.14 4.18 -2.70
CA PRO A 455 23.94 5.55 -3.17
C PRO A 455 23.10 5.62 -4.46
N THR A 456 22.91 4.50 -5.16
CA THR A 456 22.05 4.39 -6.35
C THR A 456 20.56 4.20 -6.01
N SER A 457 20.22 3.83 -4.76
CA SER A 457 18.84 3.67 -4.30
C SER A 457 18.17 5.04 -4.12
N THR A 458 17.43 5.48 -5.13
CA THR A 458 16.58 6.68 -5.10
C THR A 458 15.34 6.58 -4.20
N LYS A 459 15.06 5.40 -3.62
CA LYS A 459 13.99 5.26 -2.61
C LYS A 459 14.42 5.99 -1.35
N ASP A 460 13.57 6.93 -0.93
CA ASP A 460 13.81 7.86 0.18
C ASP A 460 14.48 7.22 1.40
N PHE A 461 15.44 7.98 1.91
CA PHE A 461 16.37 7.69 3.00
C PHE A 461 15.72 7.14 4.28
N ASP A 462 15.43 5.84 4.35
CA ASP A 462 15.37 5.16 5.64
C ASP A 462 16.80 4.82 6.09
N LEU A 463 17.49 5.88 6.54
CA LEU A 463 18.73 5.81 7.32
C LEU A 463 18.38 5.30 8.72
N GLU A 464 18.18 4.00 8.85
CA GLU A 464 18.06 3.39 10.17
C GLU A 464 19.44 3.31 10.82
N SER A 465 19.76 4.27 11.69
CA SER A 465 20.91 4.12 12.58
C SER A 465 20.59 3.02 13.60
N ALA A 466 21.23 1.85 13.45
CA ALA A 466 20.98 0.70 14.33
C ALA A 466 21.58 0.87 15.74
N SER A 467 22.42 1.89 15.97
CA SER A 467 22.95 2.20 17.31
C SER A 467 23.31 3.68 17.49
N VAL A 468 23.35 4.10 18.76
CA VAL A 468 23.76 5.43 19.20
C VAL A 468 24.61 5.29 20.46
N TRP A 469 25.76 5.93 20.45
CA TRP A 469 26.61 6.01 21.62
C TRP A 469 26.44 7.37 22.28
N ARG A 470 25.94 7.39 23.52
CA ARG A 470 25.81 8.62 24.31
C ARG A 470 26.87 8.64 25.40
N TRP A 471 27.67 9.68 25.41
CA TRP A 471 28.72 9.93 26.40
C TRP A 471 28.43 11.21 27.16
N LYS A 472 28.46 11.14 28.49
CA LYS A 472 28.29 12.28 29.37
C LYS A 472 29.53 12.47 30.23
N LEU A 473 29.97 13.71 30.32
CA LEU A 473 31.00 14.13 31.25
C LEU A 473 30.37 14.67 32.53
N ARG A 474 30.78 14.14 33.68
CA ARG A 474 30.51 14.77 34.97
C ARG A 474 31.82 15.31 35.54
N ARG A 475 31.90 16.64 35.60
CA ARG A 475 32.94 17.37 36.34
C ARG A 475 32.50 17.37 37.80
N GLY A 476 33.23 16.70 38.69
CA GLY A 476 32.94 16.89 40.12
C GLY A 476 33.62 18.16 40.64
N HIS A 477 33.42 18.46 41.92
CA HIS A 477 34.08 19.60 42.57
C HIS A 477 35.60 19.52 42.40
N GLU A 478 36.23 20.68 42.16
CA GLU A 478 37.61 21.08 41.76
C GLU A 478 38.82 20.11 41.91
N SER A 479 38.69 18.95 42.56
CA SER A 479 39.74 17.95 42.75
C SER A 479 39.33 16.51 42.35
N SER A 480 38.08 16.26 41.98
CA SER A 480 37.66 14.90 41.58
C SER A 480 38.02 14.59 40.12
N PRO A 481 38.48 13.37 39.81
CA PRO A 481 38.79 12.97 38.44
C PRO A 481 37.55 13.07 37.54
N LEU A 482 37.74 13.51 36.30
CA LEU A 482 36.69 13.59 35.28
C LEU A 482 36.02 12.23 35.13
N LYS A 483 34.72 12.16 35.45
CA LYS A 483 33.94 10.92 35.30
C LYS A 483 33.24 10.95 33.95
N ILE A 484 33.79 10.23 32.98
CA ILE A 484 33.19 9.99 31.68
C ILE A 484 32.35 8.71 31.76
N THR A 485 31.05 8.83 31.50
CA THR A 485 30.10 7.70 31.44
C THR A 485 29.53 7.58 30.03
N GLY A 486 29.76 6.45 29.39
CA GLY A 486 29.17 6.09 28.09
C GLY A 486 28.00 5.13 28.26
N THR A 487 27.08 5.16 27.31
CA THR A 487 26.05 4.13 27.16
C THR A 487 25.79 3.93 25.68
N LEU A 488 25.97 2.70 25.20
CA LEU A 488 25.52 2.29 23.89
C LEU A 488 24.02 1.99 23.91
N LEU A 489 23.28 2.58 22.98
CA LEU A 489 21.87 2.35 22.74
C LEU A 489 21.74 1.66 21.38
N TYR A 490 21.10 0.49 21.32
CA TYR A 490 20.97 -0.29 20.07
C TYR A 490 19.69 -1.13 20.08
N GLY A 491 19.29 -1.57 18.89
CA GLY A 491 18.13 -2.44 18.66
C GLY A 491 18.19 -3.75 19.43
N GLY A 492 17.05 -4.18 19.99
CA GLY A 492 16.97 -5.43 20.74
C GLY A 492 17.26 -5.30 22.24
N THR A 493 17.79 -4.16 22.71
CA THR A 493 17.87 -3.93 24.16
C THR A 493 16.50 -3.60 24.77
N SER A 494 16.29 -3.99 26.03
CA SER A 494 15.15 -3.53 26.86
C SER A 494 15.20 -2.03 27.20
N ARG A 495 16.08 -1.27 26.54
CA ARG A 495 16.35 0.14 26.77
C ARG A 495 16.09 0.91 25.47
N LEU A 496 14.80 1.08 25.14
CA LEU A 496 14.26 1.94 24.06
C LEU A 496 14.50 1.43 22.63
N LYS A 497 13.51 1.67 21.74
CA LYS A 497 13.74 1.60 20.29
C LYS A 497 14.66 2.74 19.84
N PHE A 498 15.41 2.48 18.77
CA PHE A 498 16.48 3.26 18.17
C PHE A 498 16.27 4.79 18.21
N PRO A 499 17.21 5.58 18.77
CA PRO A 499 17.26 7.01 18.49
C PRO A 499 17.80 7.22 17.08
N PHE A 500 16.96 7.61 16.13
CA PHE A 500 17.41 8.08 14.83
C PHE A 500 18.17 9.41 14.97
N PHE A 501 19.14 9.65 14.09
CA PHE A 501 19.75 10.97 13.98
C PHE A 501 18.77 11.94 13.32
N GLU A 502 18.00 12.65 14.12
CA GLU A 502 17.10 13.69 13.62
C GLU A 502 17.83 15.03 13.51
N ILE A 503 17.62 15.72 12.39
CA ILE A 503 18.02 17.12 12.21
C ILE A 503 16.99 18.03 12.91
N LEU A 504 16.92 17.90 14.24
CA LEU A 504 16.03 18.67 15.12
C LEU A 504 16.85 19.21 16.31
N LEU A 505 16.37 20.29 16.91
CA LEU A 505 16.95 20.90 18.10
C LEU A 505 15.87 21.20 19.15
N GLY A 506 16.30 21.63 20.34
CA GLY A 506 15.44 22.32 21.30
C GLY A 506 14.17 21.57 21.70
N GLU A 507 13.05 22.28 21.67
CA GLU A 507 11.75 21.78 22.07
C GLU A 507 11.26 20.64 21.17
N GLU A 508 11.49 20.73 19.84
CA GLU A 508 11.07 19.69 18.90
C GLU A 508 11.88 18.40 19.07
N LEU A 509 13.20 18.49 19.29
CA LEU A 509 14.03 17.30 19.56
C LEU A 509 13.63 16.65 20.90
N ALA A 510 13.43 17.46 21.95
CA ALA A 510 12.99 16.97 23.25
C ALA A 510 11.63 16.27 23.15
N TYR A 511 10.72 16.86 22.38
CA TYR A 511 9.40 16.32 22.12
C TYR A 511 9.43 15.03 21.31
N VAL A 512 10.19 14.95 20.20
CA VAL A 512 10.34 13.70 19.43
C VAL A 512 10.97 12.60 20.30
N ALA A 513 11.94 12.95 21.13
CA ALA A 513 12.52 12.03 22.10
C ALA A 513 11.49 11.55 23.14
N GLU A 514 10.63 12.44 23.63
CA GLU A 514 9.54 12.10 24.57
C GLU A 514 8.45 11.25 23.90
N LEU A 515 8.05 11.57 22.67
CA LEU A 515 7.10 10.76 21.91
C LEU A 515 7.61 9.34 21.69
N ARG A 516 8.88 9.19 21.35
CA ARG A 516 9.50 7.86 21.20
C ARG A 516 9.59 7.15 22.54
N LYS A 517 9.90 7.88 23.62
CA LYS A 517 9.80 7.35 24.99
C LYS A 517 8.37 6.95 25.35
N CYS A 518 7.33 7.67 24.94
CA CYS A 518 5.93 7.37 25.25
C CYS A 518 5.35 6.25 24.38
N ALA A 519 5.69 6.19 23.10
CA ALA A 519 5.42 5.04 22.23
C ALA A 519 6.05 3.79 22.84
N TYR A 520 7.28 3.93 23.37
CA TYR A 520 7.94 2.87 24.11
C TYR A 520 7.30 2.62 25.47
N SER A 521 6.96 3.61 26.30
CA SER A 521 6.27 3.44 27.58
C SER A 521 4.84 2.96 27.42
N ARG A 522 4.26 2.91 26.21
CA ARG A 522 3.02 2.13 25.96
C ARG A 522 3.34 0.66 25.73
N THR A 523 4.43 0.35 25.01
CA THR A 523 5.00 -1.01 24.89
C THR A 523 5.70 -1.49 26.18
N LEU A 524 6.12 -0.55 27.03
CA LEU A 524 6.97 -0.75 28.19
C LEU A 524 6.25 -0.40 29.48
N ALA A 525 5.09 0.27 29.53
CA ALA A 525 4.13 0.10 30.63
C ALA A 525 3.40 -1.24 30.50
N TYR A 526 3.41 -1.82 29.30
CA TYR A 526 3.08 -3.21 29.04
C TYR A 526 4.22 -4.18 29.47
N LEU A 527 5.51 -3.76 29.44
CA LEU A 527 6.65 -4.56 29.95
C LEU A 527 7.13 -4.22 31.39
N MET A 528 6.85 -3.02 31.90
CA MET A 528 7.20 -2.46 33.23
C MET A 528 5.98 -2.40 34.17
N TYR A 529 4.95 -3.20 33.92
CA TYR A 529 4.13 -3.70 35.03
C TYR A 529 4.94 -4.73 35.88
N LYS A 530 6.23 -4.45 36.10
CA LYS A 530 7.14 -5.11 37.04
C LYS A 530 7.07 -4.27 38.31
N THR A 531 6.22 -4.65 39.24
CA THR A 531 6.74 -5.26 40.47
C THR A 531 6.17 -6.64 40.77
N LYS A 532 5.62 -7.33 39.78
CA LYS A 532 5.31 -8.76 39.86
C LYS A 532 5.59 -9.46 38.53
N SER A 533 6.01 -10.71 38.55
CA SER A 533 6.25 -11.54 37.35
C SER A 533 4.99 -11.59 36.47
N ILE A 534 5.10 -11.81 35.16
CA ILE A 534 3.94 -12.13 34.31
C ILE A 534 3.21 -13.39 34.84
N ILE A 535 3.94 -14.26 35.53
CA ILE A 535 3.43 -15.44 36.27
C ILE A 535 2.59 -15.03 37.50
N ASP A 536 2.63 -13.77 37.92
CA ASP A 536 1.87 -13.26 39.08
C ASP A 536 0.66 -12.42 38.66
N LEU A 537 0.50 -12.10 37.36
CA LEU A 537 -0.69 -11.40 36.88
C LEU A 537 -1.93 -12.28 37.05
N PRO A 538 -3.12 -11.74 37.40
CA PRO A 538 -4.38 -12.48 37.41
C PRO A 538 -4.70 -13.13 36.06
N ASN A 539 -5.37 -14.28 36.08
CA ASN A 539 -5.72 -15.03 34.85
C ASN A 539 -6.57 -14.20 33.88
N GLU A 540 -7.41 -13.30 34.40
CA GLU A 540 -8.31 -12.44 33.63
C GLU A 540 -7.53 -11.45 32.77
N LEU A 541 -6.49 -10.83 33.34
CA LEU A 541 -5.63 -9.88 32.63
C LEU A 541 -4.75 -10.60 31.59
N LEU A 542 -4.18 -11.75 31.96
CA LEU A 542 -3.41 -12.57 31.03
C LEU A 542 -4.27 -13.02 29.84
N HIS A 543 -5.51 -13.45 30.09
CA HIS A 543 -6.43 -13.84 29.03
C HIS A 543 -6.81 -12.66 28.13
N GLN A 544 -7.03 -11.45 28.68
CA GLN A 544 -7.28 -10.24 27.87
C GLN A 544 -6.08 -9.89 26.99
N ILE A 545 -4.87 -9.94 27.55
CA ILE A 545 -3.63 -9.70 26.82
C ILE A 545 -3.49 -10.69 25.65
N ILE A 546 -3.63 -11.98 25.94
CA ILE A 546 -3.52 -13.05 24.93
C ILE A 546 -4.59 -12.88 23.85
N ALA A 547 -5.84 -12.58 24.22
CA ALA A 547 -6.93 -12.38 23.28
C ALA A 547 -6.70 -11.16 22.37
N GLN A 548 -6.17 -10.05 22.89
CA GLN A 548 -5.90 -8.85 22.10
C GLN A 548 -4.80 -9.11 21.06
N GLN A 549 -3.72 -9.78 21.44
CA GLN A 549 -2.60 -10.11 20.54
C GLN A 549 -3.04 -11.01 19.37
N SER A 550 -3.94 -11.96 19.62
CA SER A 550 -4.47 -12.82 18.55
C SER A 550 -5.23 -12.06 17.47
N SER A 551 -5.92 -10.97 17.83
CA SER A 551 -6.71 -10.17 16.88
C SER A 551 -5.85 -9.31 15.96
N THR A 552 -4.65 -8.93 16.40
CA THR A 552 -3.72 -8.08 15.63
C THR A 552 -2.80 -8.88 14.70
N GLN A 553 -2.60 -10.17 14.97
CA GLN A 553 -1.68 -11.04 14.24
C GLN A 553 -2.35 -11.87 13.12
N GLY A 554 -3.58 -11.54 12.73
CA GLY A 554 -4.36 -12.31 11.75
C GLY A 554 -3.72 -12.49 10.36
N HIS A 555 -2.73 -11.65 10.00
CA HIS A 555 -1.97 -11.74 8.75
C HIS A 555 -0.73 -12.66 8.85
N ILE A 556 -0.32 -13.02 10.07
CA ILE A 556 0.86 -13.87 10.33
C ILE A 556 0.40 -15.33 10.45
N PRO A 557 1.16 -16.33 10.00
CA PRO A 557 0.84 -17.73 10.23
C PRO A 557 0.80 -18.08 11.73
N LYS A 558 -0.19 -18.85 12.18
CA LYS A 558 -0.45 -19.15 13.61
C LYS A 558 0.74 -19.68 14.39
N ARG A 559 1.61 -20.47 13.75
CA ARG A 559 2.82 -21.01 14.39
C ARG A 559 3.80 -19.91 14.84
N PHE A 560 3.71 -18.73 14.24
CA PHE A 560 4.52 -17.56 14.58
C PHE A 560 3.74 -16.54 15.44
N TRP A 561 2.50 -16.87 15.85
CA TRP A 561 1.77 -16.01 16.77
C TRP A 561 2.44 -16.01 18.14
N THR A 562 2.46 -14.84 18.77
CA THR A 562 2.96 -14.70 20.14
C THR A 562 2.17 -15.60 21.10
N VAL A 563 0.87 -15.75 20.86
CA VAL A 563 0.00 -16.66 21.62
C VAL A 563 0.45 -18.13 21.50
N TYR A 564 0.92 -18.54 20.32
CA TYR A 564 1.43 -19.89 20.11
C TYR A 564 2.71 -20.10 20.91
N ALA A 565 3.66 -19.16 20.83
CA ALA A 565 4.88 -19.19 21.64
C ALA A 565 4.57 -19.24 23.14
N LEU A 566 3.64 -18.40 23.65
CA LEU A 566 3.21 -18.42 25.05
C LEU A 566 2.64 -19.78 25.48
N SER A 567 1.95 -20.49 24.58
CA SER A 567 1.42 -21.83 24.88
C SER A 567 2.50 -22.88 25.15
N LEU A 568 3.75 -22.62 24.72
CA LEU A 568 4.90 -23.51 24.91
C LEU A 568 5.70 -23.17 26.19
N VAL A 569 5.49 -21.99 26.81
CA VAL A 569 6.32 -21.50 27.92
C VAL A 569 6.10 -22.28 29.22
N ASN A 570 4.86 -22.38 29.71
CA ASN A 570 4.53 -23.13 30.92
C ASN A 570 3.06 -23.56 30.95
N HIS A 571 2.69 -24.43 31.90
CA HIS A 571 1.33 -24.98 32.00
C HIS A 571 0.24 -23.90 32.16
N ARG A 572 0.52 -22.81 32.88
CA ARG A 572 -0.43 -21.72 33.09
C ARG A 572 -0.70 -20.93 31.81
N PHE A 573 0.35 -20.53 31.09
CA PHE A 573 0.19 -19.86 29.79
C PHE A 573 -0.41 -20.79 28.76
N ARG A 574 -0.05 -22.07 28.78
CA ARG A 574 -0.70 -23.09 27.96
C ARG A 574 -2.20 -23.13 28.19
N ALA A 575 -2.65 -23.21 29.45
CA ALA A 575 -4.06 -23.22 29.80
C ALA A 575 -4.82 -21.96 29.37
N LEU A 576 -4.16 -20.79 29.33
CA LEU A 576 -4.78 -19.52 28.90
C LEU A 576 -4.68 -19.27 27.38
N SER A 577 -3.64 -19.79 26.73
CA SER A 577 -3.36 -19.58 25.30
C SER A 577 -4.09 -20.56 24.41
N LEU A 578 -4.20 -21.83 24.83
CA LEU A 578 -4.92 -22.85 24.07
C LEU A 578 -6.36 -22.45 23.74
N PRO A 579 -7.18 -21.90 24.66
CA PRO A 579 -8.51 -21.38 24.34
C PRO A 579 -8.51 -20.36 23.20
N VAL A 580 -7.49 -19.51 23.10
CA VAL A 580 -7.39 -18.47 22.06
C VAL A 580 -6.89 -19.06 20.74
N LEU A 581 -5.89 -19.95 20.78
CA LEU A 581 -5.39 -20.66 19.59
C LEU A 581 -6.46 -21.55 18.96
N PHE A 582 -7.26 -22.22 19.79
CA PHE A 582 -8.33 -23.10 19.33
C PHE A 582 -9.59 -22.35 18.88
N ARG A 583 -9.70 -21.02 19.07
CA ARG A 583 -10.86 -20.26 18.56
C ARG A 583 -11.08 -20.47 17.08
N GLU A 584 -10.00 -20.62 16.33
CA GLU A 584 -10.05 -20.89 14.90
C GLU A 584 -9.11 -22.05 14.58
N ILE A 585 -9.67 -23.12 14.05
CA ILE A 585 -8.92 -24.29 13.60
C ILE A 585 -8.82 -24.22 12.08
N VAL A 586 -7.61 -24.24 11.54
CA VAL A 586 -7.36 -24.33 10.09
C VAL A 586 -6.68 -25.67 9.81
N ALA A 587 -7.34 -26.53 9.05
CA ALA A 587 -6.83 -27.81 8.61
C ALA A 587 -6.61 -27.79 7.09
N HIS A 588 -5.35 -27.98 6.66
CA HIS A 588 -4.98 -27.99 5.24
C HIS A 588 -5.32 -29.31 4.51
N SER A 589 -5.94 -30.26 5.21
CA SER A 589 -6.45 -31.50 4.61
C SER A 589 -7.47 -32.13 5.53
N VAL A 590 -8.36 -32.95 4.95
CA VAL A 590 -9.32 -33.76 5.72
C VAL A 590 -8.59 -34.70 6.69
N LYS A 591 -7.45 -35.28 6.29
CA LYS A 591 -6.62 -36.13 7.17
C LYS A 591 -6.09 -35.37 8.39
N ARG A 592 -5.62 -34.13 8.22
CA ARG A 592 -5.20 -33.28 9.36
C ARG A 592 -6.39 -32.92 10.26
N TYR A 593 -7.55 -32.64 9.66
CA TYR A 593 -8.78 -32.42 10.42
C TYR A 593 -9.15 -33.64 11.26
N GLN A 594 -9.11 -34.85 10.69
CA GLN A 594 -9.36 -36.10 11.42
C GLN A 594 -8.39 -36.28 12.59
N SER A 595 -7.09 -36.04 12.40
CA SER A 595 -6.12 -36.10 13.49
C SER A 595 -6.42 -35.09 14.60
N LEU A 596 -6.91 -33.90 14.25
CA LEU A 596 -7.35 -32.88 15.23
C LEU A 596 -8.61 -33.32 15.97
N ILE A 597 -9.59 -33.89 15.26
CA ILE A 597 -10.81 -34.43 15.89
C ILE A 597 -10.46 -35.56 16.85
N GLN A 598 -9.57 -36.48 16.44
CA GLN A 598 -9.10 -37.54 17.32
C GLN A 598 -8.41 -36.98 18.58
N TYR A 599 -7.63 -35.91 18.44
CA TYR A 599 -7.05 -35.20 19.57
C TYR A 599 -8.12 -34.65 20.53
N PHE A 600 -9.20 -34.05 20.03
CA PHE A 600 -10.32 -33.56 20.86
C PHE A 600 -11.15 -34.68 21.50
N LEU A 601 -11.29 -35.83 20.82
CA LEU A 601 -11.99 -37.01 21.33
C LEU A 601 -11.20 -37.72 22.43
N THR A 602 -9.88 -37.70 22.38
CA THR A 602 -9.05 -38.24 23.47
C THR A 602 -9.11 -37.32 24.71
N SER A 603 -9.09 -37.92 25.90
CA SER A 603 -9.46 -37.34 27.21
C SER A 603 -8.79 -36.00 27.60
N ASN A 604 -7.76 -35.56 26.89
CA ASN A 604 -7.04 -34.31 27.14
C ASN A 604 -7.57 -33.11 26.34
N GLY A 605 -8.32 -33.33 25.25
CA GLY A 605 -8.77 -32.27 24.35
C GLY A 605 -10.20 -31.76 24.61
N SER A 606 -11.06 -32.58 25.23
CA SER A 606 -12.49 -32.29 25.38
C SER A 606 -12.81 -30.99 26.12
N ALA A 607 -11.98 -30.57 27.08
CA ALA A 607 -12.16 -29.28 27.76
C ALA A 607 -11.98 -28.08 26.81
N ASN A 608 -11.10 -28.21 25.82
CA ASN A 608 -10.77 -27.13 24.89
C ASN A 608 -11.75 -27.01 23.72
N SER A 609 -12.54 -28.05 23.43
CA SER A 609 -13.46 -28.04 22.29
C SER A 609 -14.54 -26.97 22.41
N CYS A 610 -14.90 -26.58 23.64
CA CYS A 610 -15.85 -25.48 23.88
C CYS A 610 -15.32 -24.10 23.46
N HIS A 611 -14.02 -23.94 23.22
CA HIS A 611 -13.43 -22.67 22.79
C HIS A 611 -13.37 -22.49 21.27
N VAL A 612 -13.62 -23.57 20.52
CA VAL A 612 -13.62 -23.54 19.05
C VAL A 612 -14.83 -22.77 18.54
N LEU A 613 -14.56 -21.67 17.81
CA LEU A 613 -15.58 -20.81 17.21
C LEU A 613 -15.62 -20.95 15.69
N THR A 614 -14.46 -21.17 15.06
CA THR A 614 -14.31 -21.29 13.61
C THR A 614 -13.53 -22.56 13.29
N ILE A 615 -14.03 -23.34 12.34
CA ILE A 615 -13.28 -24.44 11.73
C ILE A 615 -13.20 -24.16 10.24
N GLN A 616 -12.00 -24.26 9.68
CA GLN A 616 -11.75 -24.11 8.26
C GLN A 616 -10.94 -25.31 7.75
N ILE A 617 -11.45 -25.97 6.73
CA ILE A 617 -10.83 -27.09 6.02
C ILE A 617 -10.51 -26.60 4.61
N VAL A 618 -9.23 -26.40 4.35
CA VAL A 618 -8.68 -25.99 3.05
C VAL A 618 -8.00 -27.22 2.46
N SER A 619 -8.68 -28.04 1.67
CA SER A 619 -7.96 -29.02 0.85
C SER A 619 -7.32 -28.27 -0.31
N ILE A 620 -6.03 -28.48 -0.57
CA ILE A 620 -5.29 -27.84 -1.69
C ILE A 620 -4.88 -28.91 -2.73
N SER A 621 -5.46 -30.11 -2.69
CA SER A 621 -5.06 -31.20 -3.58
C SER A 621 -5.63 -31.01 -4.99
N ARG A 622 -5.10 -30.05 -5.76
CA ARG A 622 -5.33 -29.97 -7.20
C ARG A 622 -4.41 -30.89 -8.01
N TYR A 623 -3.32 -31.41 -7.41
CA TYR A 623 -2.26 -32.12 -8.13
C TYR A 623 -1.59 -33.30 -7.40
N SER A 624 -2.10 -33.78 -6.26
CA SER A 624 -1.47 -34.98 -5.68
C SER A 624 -1.93 -36.23 -6.43
N ASP A 625 -0.97 -36.97 -7.00
CA ASP A 625 -1.12 -38.35 -7.49
C ASP A 625 -1.62 -39.35 -6.42
N ASP A 626 -1.91 -38.87 -5.20
CA ASP A 626 -2.63 -39.63 -4.20
C ASP A 626 -4.01 -40.00 -4.79
N PRO A 627 -4.34 -41.30 -4.93
CA PRO A 627 -5.61 -41.74 -5.46
C PRO A 627 -6.72 -41.06 -4.67
N PRO A 628 -7.74 -40.51 -5.35
CA PRO A 628 -8.75 -39.74 -4.67
C PRO A 628 -9.39 -40.65 -3.61
N MET A 629 -9.46 -40.15 -2.37
CA MET A 629 -9.83 -40.88 -1.15
C MET A 629 -11.23 -41.55 -1.18
N PHE A 630 -11.92 -41.60 -2.32
CA PHE A 630 -13.19 -42.28 -2.55
C PHE A 630 -13.17 -43.79 -2.25
N LEU A 631 -12.01 -44.40 -2.02
CA LEU A 631 -11.89 -45.85 -1.77
C LEU A 631 -11.81 -46.27 -0.29
N LEU A 632 -11.76 -45.32 0.66
CA LEU A 632 -11.99 -45.66 2.07
C LEU A 632 -13.50 -45.65 2.32
N GLY A 633 -14.08 -46.86 2.33
CA GLY A 633 -15.52 -47.09 2.23
C GLY A 633 -16.40 -46.36 3.27
N PRO A 634 -17.72 -46.28 2.99
CA PRO A 634 -18.71 -45.42 3.66
C PRO A 634 -19.02 -45.74 5.13
N ASN A 635 -18.21 -46.54 5.82
CA ASN A 635 -18.52 -46.98 7.18
C ASN A 635 -17.72 -46.20 8.25
N ASN A 636 -18.39 -45.17 8.79
CA ASN A 636 -18.67 -45.00 10.23
C ASN A 636 -17.76 -44.22 11.19
N TRP A 637 -16.63 -43.60 10.79
CA TRP A 637 -15.83 -42.85 11.79
C TRP A 637 -15.45 -41.42 11.41
N MET A 638 -15.68 -40.97 10.17
CA MET A 638 -15.15 -39.67 9.71
C MET A 638 -15.87 -38.45 10.30
N TRP A 639 -17.09 -38.60 10.82
CA TRP A 639 -17.94 -37.46 11.22
C TRP A 639 -18.33 -37.42 12.70
N ALA A 640 -17.61 -38.14 13.58
CA ALA A 640 -17.85 -38.05 15.03
C ALA A 640 -17.95 -36.58 15.52
N PRO A 641 -18.87 -36.29 16.45
CA PRO A 641 -20.03 -35.45 16.16
C PRO A 641 -19.75 -33.97 16.44
N PHE A 642 -20.14 -33.07 15.54
CA PHE A 642 -20.18 -31.61 15.77
C PHE A 642 -20.67 -31.15 17.16
N PRO A 643 -21.57 -31.88 17.85
CA PRO A 643 -21.82 -31.73 19.28
C PRO A 643 -20.58 -31.52 20.18
N MET A 644 -19.39 -31.97 19.77
CA MET A 644 -18.15 -31.72 20.53
C MET A 644 -17.72 -30.25 20.55
N PHE A 645 -18.15 -29.43 19.59
CA PHE A 645 -17.85 -28.00 19.51
C PHE A 645 -19.11 -27.18 19.79
N PRO A 646 -19.59 -27.11 21.05
CA PRO A 646 -20.89 -26.52 21.38
C PRO A 646 -21.00 -25.02 21.09
N ASN A 647 -19.86 -24.34 20.88
CA ASN A 647 -19.79 -22.91 20.59
C ASN A 647 -19.35 -22.61 19.14
N LEU A 648 -19.32 -23.61 18.27
CA LEU A 648 -18.97 -23.41 16.86
C LEU A 648 -19.95 -22.43 16.19
N ARG A 649 -19.40 -21.36 15.61
CA ARG A 649 -20.13 -20.27 14.92
C ARG A 649 -19.84 -20.22 13.42
N SER A 650 -18.67 -20.68 13.01
CA SER A 650 -18.26 -20.66 11.60
C SER A 650 -17.68 -22.00 11.22
N PHE A 651 -18.18 -22.59 10.14
CA PHE A 651 -17.62 -23.79 9.55
C PHE A 651 -17.39 -23.56 8.07
N HIS A 652 -16.15 -23.73 7.61
CA HIS A 652 -15.76 -23.51 6.23
C HIS A 652 -15.06 -24.74 5.68
N TRP A 653 -15.67 -25.39 4.70
CA TRP A 653 -15.08 -26.50 3.98
C TRP A 653 -15.13 -26.14 2.49
N HIS A 654 -13.94 -25.90 1.91
CA HIS A 654 -13.84 -25.34 0.55
C HIS A 654 -13.78 -26.39 -0.55
N GLU A 655 -13.16 -27.53 -0.25
CA GLU A 655 -12.90 -28.61 -1.21
C GLU A 655 -13.08 -29.96 -0.50
N GLY A 656 -13.96 -30.81 -1.02
CA GLY A 656 -14.28 -32.13 -0.49
C GLY A 656 -15.63 -32.61 -1.00
N ASP A 657 -16.00 -33.83 -0.65
CA ASP A 657 -17.29 -34.40 -1.04
C ASP A 657 -18.16 -34.64 0.19
N ALA A 658 -19.24 -33.87 0.33
CA ALA A 658 -20.18 -33.95 1.44
C ALA A 658 -21.34 -34.91 1.11
N GLN A 659 -21.06 -36.12 0.62
CA GLN A 659 -22.11 -37.10 0.28
C GLN A 659 -22.84 -37.68 1.49
N ASP A 660 -22.40 -37.41 2.72
CA ASP A 660 -23.02 -38.00 3.91
C ASP A 660 -24.18 -37.14 4.42
N ASP A 661 -25.39 -37.69 4.48
CA ASP A 661 -26.56 -36.99 5.05
C ASP A 661 -26.40 -36.78 6.56
N ASP A 662 -25.67 -37.68 7.23
CA ASP A 662 -25.46 -37.62 8.66
C ASP A 662 -24.64 -36.38 9.05
N PHE A 663 -23.74 -35.94 8.18
CA PHE A 663 -22.96 -34.71 8.37
C PHE A 663 -23.86 -33.47 8.52
N LEU A 664 -24.87 -33.32 7.65
CA LEU A 664 -25.79 -32.18 7.70
C LEU A 664 -26.78 -32.26 8.86
N VAL A 665 -27.10 -33.48 9.31
CA VAL A 665 -27.90 -33.73 10.51
C VAL A 665 -27.11 -33.35 11.75
N ASP A 666 -25.82 -33.66 11.84
CA ASP A 666 -25.00 -33.31 13.00
C ASP A 666 -24.78 -31.80 13.16
N LEU A 667 -24.76 -31.06 12.04
CA LEU A 667 -24.74 -29.60 12.05
C LEU A 667 -25.99 -28.99 12.72
N GLN A 668 -27.12 -29.71 12.79
CA GLN A 668 -28.37 -29.23 13.41
C GLN A 668 -28.21 -28.78 14.86
N ASN A 669 -27.28 -29.42 15.56
CA ASN A 669 -27.07 -29.18 16.99
C ASN A 669 -26.10 -28.03 17.26
N THR A 670 -25.65 -27.32 16.23
CA THR A 670 -24.64 -26.25 16.34
C THR A 670 -25.24 -24.85 16.25
N LYS A 671 -24.57 -23.87 16.84
CA LYS A 671 -24.96 -22.44 16.81
C LYS A 671 -24.29 -21.70 15.65
N LEU A 672 -24.32 -22.31 14.46
CA LEU A 672 -23.63 -21.77 13.30
C LEU A 672 -24.28 -20.48 12.79
N PHE A 673 -23.42 -19.48 12.59
CA PHE A 673 -23.70 -18.22 11.91
C PHE A 673 -23.15 -18.20 10.49
N HIS A 674 -22.05 -18.90 10.23
CA HIS A 674 -21.42 -18.96 8.91
C HIS A 674 -21.16 -20.41 8.50
N LEU A 675 -21.61 -20.78 7.31
CA LEU A 675 -21.42 -22.11 6.76
C LEU A 675 -20.93 -21.97 5.32
N THR A 676 -19.70 -22.43 5.04
CA THR A 676 -19.21 -22.73 3.68
C THR A 676 -19.07 -24.24 3.58
N ILE A 677 -19.71 -24.87 2.61
CA ILE A 677 -19.61 -26.33 2.42
C ILE A 677 -19.49 -26.69 0.94
N PRO A 678 -18.77 -27.76 0.58
CA PRO A 678 -18.97 -28.38 -0.70
C PRO A 678 -20.40 -28.96 -0.75
N TYR A 679 -21.13 -28.66 -1.82
CA TYR A 679 -22.53 -29.08 -1.93
C TYR A 679 -22.68 -30.11 -3.04
N PRO A 680 -23.07 -31.36 -2.74
CA PRO A 680 -23.31 -32.37 -3.75
C PRO A 680 -24.61 -32.05 -4.52
N CYS A 681 -24.55 -32.09 -5.85
CA CYS A 681 -25.62 -31.62 -6.75
C CYS A 681 -26.95 -32.37 -6.64
N ASP A 682 -26.99 -33.51 -5.98
CA ASP A 682 -28.11 -34.45 -5.91
C ASP A 682 -28.97 -34.33 -4.65
N LYS A 683 -28.54 -33.57 -3.65
CA LYS A 683 -29.28 -33.40 -2.38
C LYS A 683 -30.19 -32.18 -2.37
N GLU A 684 -31.20 -32.20 -1.50
CA GLU A 684 -32.11 -31.06 -1.30
C GLU A 684 -31.47 -29.94 -0.47
N LEU A 685 -31.55 -28.70 -0.96
CA LEU A 685 -31.06 -27.49 -0.27
C LEU A 685 -31.72 -27.26 1.11
N THR A 686 -32.83 -27.96 1.34
CA THR A 686 -33.66 -27.85 2.53
C THR A 686 -32.89 -28.22 3.80
N HIS A 687 -31.94 -29.15 3.71
CA HIS A 687 -31.23 -29.66 4.88
C HIS A 687 -30.39 -28.59 5.60
N PRO A 688 -29.36 -27.94 5.00
CA PRO A 688 -28.53 -26.98 5.73
C PRO A 688 -29.32 -25.81 6.31
N ILE A 689 -30.32 -25.30 5.57
CA ILE A 689 -31.12 -24.13 5.95
C ILE A 689 -32.06 -24.46 7.12
N LYS A 690 -32.72 -25.62 7.10
CA LYS A 690 -33.56 -26.06 8.23
C LYS A 690 -32.72 -26.43 9.44
N SER A 691 -31.52 -26.96 9.20
CA SER A 691 -30.63 -27.43 10.25
C SER A 691 -30.06 -26.32 11.12
N CYS A 692 -29.73 -25.16 10.53
CA CYS A 692 -29.01 -24.09 11.22
C CYS A 692 -29.88 -22.83 11.39
N PRO A 693 -30.82 -22.74 12.33
CA PRO A 693 -31.79 -21.64 12.41
C PRO A 693 -31.17 -20.25 12.70
N GLN A 694 -29.91 -20.20 13.16
CA GLN A 694 -29.18 -18.96 13.44
C GLN A 694 -28.25 -18.53 12.29
N LEU A 695 -28.29 -19.25 11.16
CA LEU A 695 -27.38 -19.04 10.05
C LEU A 695 -27.55 -17.65 9.45
N LYS A 696 -26.45 -16.90 9.40
CA LYS A 696 -26.37 -15.55 8.80
C LYS A 696 -25.72 -15.57 7.43
N SER A 697 -24.84 -16.53 7.16
CA SER A 697 -24.11 -16.64 5.91
C SER A 697 -24.05 -18.09 5.47
N LEU A 698 -24.54 -18.38 4.27
CA LEU A 698 -24.45 -19.68 3.62
C LEU A 698 -23.69 -19.53 2.31
N ARG A 699 -22.59 -20.27 2.15
CA ARG A 699 -21.82 -20.36 0.91
C ARG A 699 -21.76 -21.82 0.46
N LEU A 700 -22.21 -22.10 -0.74
CA LEU A 700 -22.22 -23.43 -1.32
C LEU A 700 -21.13 -23.51 -2.38
N MET A 701 -20.21 -24.45 -2.23
CA MET A 701 -19.12 -24.74 -3.17
C MET A 701 -19.53 -25.96 -4.00
N ILE A 702 -20.13 -25.78 -5.16
CA ILE A 702 -20.75 -26.89 -5.88
C ILE A 702 -19.69 -27.64 -6.68
N THR A 703 -18.99 -28.57 -6.05
CA THR A 703 -17.94 -29.36 -6.70
C THR A 703 -18.53 -30.24 -7.80
N MET A 704 -18.30 -29.88 -9.05
CA MET A 704 -18.45 -30.83 -10.15
C MET A 704 -17.34 -31.87 -10.01
N ALA A 705 -17.67 -33.11 -9.66
CA ALA A 705 -16.73 -34.23 -9.72
C ALA A 705 -16.32 -34.44 -11.20
N ALA A 706 -15.29 -33.73 -11.63
CA ALA A 706 -14.98 -33.47 -13.04
C ALA A 706 -14.20 -34.58 -13.77
N SER A 707 -14.14 -35.83 -13.30
CA SER A 707 -13.27 -36.81 -14.00
C SER A 707 -13.63 -38.29 -13.95
N THR A 708 -14.69 -38.72 -13.25
CA THR A 708 -15.08 -40.15 -13.25
C THR A 708 -16.41 -40.45 -13.92
N ILE A 709 -17.11 -39.43 -14.42
CA ILE A 709 -18.26 -39.65 -15.30
C ILE A 709 -17.77 -39.52 -16.75
N PRO A 710 -17.77 -40.61 -17.55
CA PRO A 710 -17.40 -40.54 -18.96
C PRO A 710 -18.25 -39.46 -19.64
N SER A 711 -17.56 -38.55 -20.34
CA SER A 711 -18.03 -37.37 -21.06
C SER A 711 -19.49 -36.93 -20.81
N LEU A 712 -19.71 -35.66 -20.45
CA LEU A 712 -21.06 -35.05 -20.40
C LEU A 712 -21.89 -35.26 -21.70
N ARG A 713 -21.25 -35.64 -22.83
CA ARG A 713 -21.92 -36.11 -24.05
C ARG A 713 -22.60 -37.49 -23.90
N ASP A 714 -22.03 -38.42 -23.14
CA ASP A 714 -22.59 -39.77 -22.96
C ASP A 714 -23.79 -39.79 -22.00
N LEU A 715 -23.85 -38.89 -21.01
CA LEU A 715 -24.99 -38.76 -20.10
C LEU A 715 -26.28 -38.26 -20.77
N ARG A 716 -26.21 -37.56 -21.91
CA ARG A 716 -27.41 -37.23 -22.70
C ARG A 716 -28.07 -38.48 -23.32
N SER A 717 -27.33 -39.58 -23.45
CA SER A 717 -27.84 -40.86 -23.97
C SER A 717 -28.39 -41.81 -22.90
N CYS A 718 -28.00 -41.63 -21.63
CA CYS A 718 -28.54 -42.39 -20.52
C CYS A 718 -29.93 -41.85 -20.13
N ARG A 719 -30.98 -42.59 -20.49
CA ARG A 719 -32.35 -42.43 -19.97
C ARG A 719 -32.39 -42.70 -18.46
N ILE A 720 -31.91 -41.76 -17.65
CA ILE A 720 -32.05 -41.80 -16.19
C ILE A 720 -33.53 -41.56 -15.85
N LYS A 721 -34.04 -42.39 -14.94
CA LYS A 721 -35.41 -42.43 -14.44
C LYS A 721 -35.94 -41.04 -14.03
N PRO A 722 -37.27 -40.80 -14.12
CA PRO A 722 -37.88 -39.49 -13.89
C PRO A 722 -37.44 -38.89 -12.55
N ARG A 723 -37.02 -37.62 -12.62
CA ARG A 723 -36.58 -36.77 -11.51
C ARG A 723 -37.51 -36.96 -10.29
N PRO A 724 -36.99 -37.13 -9.06
CA PRO A 724 -37.83 -37.00 -7.88
C PRO A 724 -38.53 -35.65 -7.94
N LYS A 725 -39.85 -35.64 -7.78
CA LYS A 725 -40.65 -34.42 -7.67
C LYS A 725 -40.16 -33.68 -6.42
N ILE A 726 -39.26 -32.71 -6.59
CA ILE A 726 -38.92 -31.75 -5.55
C ILE A 726 -40.23 -31.04 -5.22
N VAL A 727 -40.83 -31.37 -4.08
CA VAL A 727 -42.00 -30.64 -3.59
C VAL A 727 -41.48 -29.28 -3.13
N PRO A 728 -41.93 -28.16 -3.72
CA PRO A 728 -41.47 -26.83 -3.36
C PRO A 728 -41.89 -26.50 -1.92
N LEU A 729 -41.07 -26.90 -0.95
CA LEU A 729 -41.18 -26.45 0.42
C LEU A 729 -40.67 -25.00 0.43
N LYS A 730 -41.53 -24.06 0.86
CA LYS A 730 -41.14 -22.67 1.07
C LYS A 730 -39.94 -22.63 2.02
N LEU A 731 -38.77 -22.30 1.48
CA LEU A 731 -37.52 -22.25 2.21
C LEU A 731 -37.32 -20.82 2.70
N SER A 732 -37.87 -20.52 3.87
CA SER A 732 -37.70 -19.23 4.52
C SER A 732 -36.66 -19.28 5.64
N HIS A 733 -35.68 -18.36 5.63
CA HIS A 733 -34.69 -18.22 6.71
C HIS A 733 -34.57 -16.77 7.18
N HIS A 734 -34.98 -16.48 8.41
CA HIS A 734 -35.19 -15.12 8.90
C HIS A 734 -33.89 -14.35 9.25
N TYR A 735 -32.78 -15.07 9.44
CA TYR A 735 -31.50 -14.49 9.84
C TYR A 735 -30.45 -14.50 8.74
N LEU A 736 -30.77 -15.08 7.57
CA LEU A 736 -29.79 -15.19 6.49
C LEU A 736 -29.56 -13.80 5.87
N VAL A 737 -28.33 -13.31 6.00
CA VAL A 737 -27.87 -12.02 5.46
C VAL A 737 -27.06 -12.24 4.18
N ARG A 738 -26.39 -13.39 4.05
CA ARG A 738 -25.57 -13.73 2.88
C ARG A 738 -25.89 -15.11 2.34
N PHE A 739 -26.03 -15.19 1.02
CA PHE A 739 -26.23 -16.44 0.30
C PHE A 739 -25.37 -16.45 -0.96
N SER A 740 -24.38 -17.34 -1.02
CA SER A 740 -23.49 -17.49 -2.16
C SER A 740 -23.51 -18.91 -2.69
N VAL A 741 -23.50 -19.06 -4.01
CA VAL A 741 -23.30 -20.32 -4.73
C VAL A 741 -22.10 -20.12 -5.64
N HIS A 742 -21.01 -20.81 -5.35
CA HIS A 742 -19.78 -20.78 -6.12
C HIS A 742 -19.71 -22.09 -6.94
N GLN A 743 -19.44 -22.00 -8.24
CA GLN A 743 -19.54 -23.06 -9.28
C GLN A 743 -20.94 -23.23 -9.90
N GLU A 744 -21.05 -24.13 -10.90
CA GLU A 744 -22.24 -24.31 -11.74
C GLU A 744 -23.48 -24.63 -10.91
N VAL A 745 -24.53 -23.81 -11.07
CA VAL A 745 -25.79 -24.06 -10.39
C VAL A 745 -26.38 -25.38 -10.92
N PRO A 746 -26.70 -26.36 -10.07
CA PRO A 746 -27.22 -27.65 -10.50
C PRO A 746 -28.46 -27.48 -11.37
N SER A 747 -28.58 -28.25 -12.44
CA SER A 747 -29.76 -28.23 -13.33
C SER A 747 -31.10 -28.46 -12.60
N VAL A 748 -31.06 -29.04 -11.39
CA VAL A 748 -32.21 -29.24 -10.50
C VAL A 748 -32.74 -27.95 -9.85
N TRP A 749 -31.96 -26.87 -9.79
CA TRP A 749 -32.45 -25.56 -9.35
C TRP A 749 -33.16 -24.84 -10.48
N ASP A 750 -34.40 -25.25 -10.73
CA ASP A 750 -35.28 -24.60 -11.69
C ASP A 750 -35.99 -23.37 -11.08
N GLY A 751 -36.86 -22.75 -11.86
CA GLY A 751 -37.65 -21.60 -11.42
C GLY A 751 -38.56 -21.83 -10.22
N SER A 752 -38.87 -23.08 -9.86
CA SER A 752 -39.66 -23.37 -8.66
C SER A 752 -38.82 -23.17 -7.38
N VAL A 753 -37.54 -23.55 -7.41
CA VAL A 753 -36.62 -23.39 -6.27
C VAL A 753 -36.44 -21.91 -5.96
N TRP A 754 -36.07 -21.09 -6.95
CA TRP A 754 -35.87 -19.64 -6.78
C TRP A 754 -37.11 -18.91 -6.26
N ARG A 755 -38.31 -19.35 -6.65
CA ARG A 755 -39.58 -18.80 -6.15
C ARG A 755 -39.86 -19.15 -4.68
N CYS A 756 -39.33 -20.27 -4.20
CA CYS A 756 -39.54 -20.75 -2.84
C CYS A 756 -38.54 -20.19 -1.83
N LEU A 757 -37.42 -19.64 -2.27
CA LEU A 757 -36.44 -18.98 -1.40
C LEU A 757 -37.00 -17.62 -0.92
N ASP A 758 -37.07 -17.46 0.41
CA ASP A 758 -37.58 -16.25 1.08
C ASP A 758 -36.66 -15.87 2.25
N PHE A 759 -35.74 -14.93 2.01
CA PHE A 759 -34.71 -14.52 2.96
C PHE A 759 -34.88 -13.04 3.30
N PRO A 760 -35.75 -12.67 4.26
CA PRO A 760 -36.17 -11.28 4.45
C PRO A 760 -35.04 -10.32 4.87
N LYS A 761 -33.91 -10.82 5.35
CA LYS A 761 -32.74 -10.02 5.76
C LYS A 761 -31.54 -10.17 4.81
N LEU A 762 -31.72 -10.77 3.65
CA LEU A 762 -30.65 -11.03 2.70
C LEU A 762 -30.12 -9.71 2.13
N GLN A 763 -28.84 -9.46 2.33
CA GLN A 763 -28.14 -8.26 1.85
C GLN A 763 -27.12 -8.60 0.76
N VAL A 764 -26.52 -9.79 0.80
CA VAL A 764 -25.47 -10.21 -0.14
C VAL A 764 -25.90 -11.49 -0.83
N PHE A 765 -25.88 -11.46 -2.16
CA PHE A 765 -26.24 -12.60 -3.01
C PHE A 765 -25.19 -12.82 -4.09
N CYS A 766 -24.67 -14.04 -4.18
CA CYS A 766 -23.69 -14.41 -5.19
C CYS A 766 -24.06 -15.73 -5.85
N VAL A 767 -24.03 -15.80 -7.18
CA VAL A 767 -24.23 -17.04 -7.93
C VAL A 767 -23.27 -17.05 -9.11
N ALA A 768 -22.32 -17.98 -9.10
CA ALA A 768 -21.45 -18.21 -10.24
C ALA A 768 -22.09 -19.20 -11.23
N ASN A 769 -21.69 -19.16 -12.50
CA ASN A 769 -21.96 -20.20 -13.49
C ASN A 769 -23.44 -20.62 -13.57
N LEU A 770 -24.32 -19.64 -13.66
CA LEU A 770 -25.75 -19.85 -13.86
C LEU A 770 -26.00 -20.38 -15.28
N GLY A 771 -26.90 -21.36 -15.42
CA GLY A 771 -27.38 -21.76 -16.74
C GLY A 771 -28.36 -20.73 -17.31
N SER A 772 -28.30 -20.48 -18.63
CA SER A 772 -29.14 -19.52 -19.36
C SER A 772 -30.63 -19.55 -18.98
N ASN A 773 -31.20 -20.75 -18.91
CA ASN A 773 -32.62 -20.97 -18.62
C ASN A 773 -33.05 -20.59 -17.19
N LYS A 774 -32.11 -20.31 -16.28
CA LYS A 774 -32.38 -19.92 -14.88
C LYS A 774 -32.31 -18.42 -14.66
N VAL A 775 -31.70 -17.69 -15.59
CA VAL A 775 -31.46 -16.25 -15.50
C VAL A 775 -32.73 -15.45 -15.13
N PRO A 776 -33.90 -15.62 -15.81
CA PRO A 776 -35.10 -14.85 -15.49
C PRO A 776 -35.60 -15.08 -14.06
N HIS A 777 -35.43 -16.30 -13.55
CA HIS A 777 -35.85 -16.66 -12.20
C HIS A 777 -34.95 -16.04 -11.13
N VAL A 778 -33.66 -15.88 -11.42
CA VAL A 778 -32.71 -15.20 -10.54
C VAL A 778 -32.97 -13.69 -10.52
N TYR A 779 -33.34 -13.08 -11.64
CA TYR A 779 -33.73 -11.66 -11.66
C TYR A 779 -35.01 -11.39 -10.88
N ASP A 780 -36.02 -12.25 -11.04
CA ASP A 780 -37.22 -12.21 -10.19
C ASP A 780 -36.87 -12.35 -8.70
N PHE A 781 -35.96 -13.27 -8.36
CA PHE A 781 -35.47 -13.42 -7.00
C PHE A 781 -34.82 -12.14 -6.46
N ILE A 782 -33.95 -11.49 -7.24
CA ILE A 782 -33.31 -10.22 -6.87
C ILE A 782 -34.35 -9.11 -6.69
N GLN A 783 -35.34 -9.03 -7.58
CA GLN A 783 -36.39 -8.01 -7.54
C GLN A 783 -37.28 -8.15 -6.27
N ARG A 784 -37.61 -9.39 -5.87
CA ARG A 784 -38.39 -9.69 -4.66
C ARG A 784 -37.64 -9.40 -3.36
N HIS A 785 -36.32 -9.47 -3.37
CA HIS A 785 -35.46 -9.22 -2.20
C HIS A 785 -34.93 -7.79 -2.20
N SER A 786 -35.78 -6.83 -1.83
CA SER A 786 -35.41 -5.42 -1.70
C SER A 786 -34.28 -5.17 -0.70
N THR A 787 -34.08 -6.04 0.28
CA THR A 787 -32.97 -5.93 1.23
C THR A 787 -31.60 -6.21 0.62
N LEU A 788 -31.52 -6.74 -0.62
CA LEU A 788 -30.26 -6.99 -1.32
C LEU A 788 -29.56 -5.68 -1.66
N LEU A 789 -28.33 -5.57 -1.16
CA LEU A 789 -27.43 -4.44 -1.40
C LEU A 789 -26.25 -4.85 -2.29
N GLU A 790 -25.82 -6.11 -2.24
CA GLU A 790 -24.75 -6.66 -3.06
C GLU A 790 -25.24 -7.87 -3.84
N VAL A 791 -25.03 -7.86 -5.15
CA VAL A 791 -25.41 -8.93 -6.07
C VAL A 791 -24.20 -9.24 -6.95
N ASN A 792 -23.82 -10.51 -7.07
CA ASN A 792 -22.77 -10.97 -7.96
C ASN A 792 -23.28 -12.18 -8.75
N LEU A 793 -23.32 -12.09 -10.07
CA LEU A 793 -23.84 -13.12 -10.96
C LEU A 793 -22.84 -13.43 -12.08
N SER A 794 -22.63 -14.71 -12.36
CA SER A 794 -21.92 -15.18 -13.55
C SER A 794 -22.75 -16.25 -14.24
N CYS A 795 -22.68 -16.33 -15.57
CA CYS A 795 -23.45 -17.24 -16.41
C CYS A 795 -22.49 -17.89 -17.42
N ASP A 796 -22.50 -19.21 -17.56
CA ASP A 796 -21.52 -19.88 -18.43
C ASP A 796 -21.84 -19.63 -19.91
N GLU A 797 -23.12 -19.65 -20.27
CA GLU A 797 -23.61 -19.34 -21.62
C GLU A 797 -24.92 -18.57 -21.48
N PHE A 798 -25.03 -17.38 -22.07
CA PHE A 798 -26.32 -16.71 -22.23
C PHE A 798 -26.93 -17.13 -23.57
N GLU A 799 -27.98 -17.96 -23.54
CA GLU A 799 -28.85 -18.13 -24.73
C GLU A 799 -29.51 -16.81 -25.13
N THR A 800 -29.74 -15.92 -24.15
CA THR A 800 -30.23 -14.56 -24.39
C THR A 800 -29.46 -13.59 -23.52
N PRO A 801 -28.60 -12.76 -24.10
CA PRO A 801 -27.74 -11.89 -23.32
C PRO A 801 -28.50 -10.83 -22.54
N LEU A 802 -28.03 -10.50 -21.33
CA LEU A 802 -28.60 -9.40 -20.56
C LEU A 802 -28.21 -8.08 -21.21
N ARG A 803 -29.21 -7.31 -21.65
CA ARG A 803 -29.00 -5.94 -22.15
C ARG A 803 -28.72 -4.97 -21.00
N LEU A 804 -28.06 -3.86 -21.29
CA LEU A 804 -27.74 -2.85 -20.28
C LEU A 804 -28.97 -2.22 -19.64
N GLU A 805 -30.04 -1.98 -20.40
CA GLU A 805 -31.28 -1.42 -19.85
C GLU A 805 -31.91 -2.37 -18.83
N ALA A 806 -31.76 -3.68 -19.05
CA ALA A 806 -32.18 -4.72 -18.14
C ALA A 806 -31.39 -4.68 -16.83
N LEU A 807 -30.06 -4.56 -16.93
CA LEU A 807 -29.17 -4.45 -15.78
C LEU A 807 -29.48 -3.19 -14.95
N ILE A 808 -29.67 -2.05 -15.59
CA ILE A 808 -30.05 -0.79 -14.92
C ILE A 808 -31.38 -0.97 -14.17
N LYS A 809 -32.41 -1.53 -14.81
CA LYS A 809 -33.70 -1.81 -14.16
C LYS A 809 -33.59 -2.79 -13.01
N LEU A 810 -32.67 -3.75 -13.08
CA LEU A 810 -32.39 -4.70 -12.00
C LEU A 810 -31.73 -4.00 -10.80
N ILE A 811 -30.75 -3.13 -11.06
CA ILE A 811 -30.06 -2.31 -10.04
C ILE A 811 -31.09 -1.40 -9.34
N GLU A 812 -31.83 -0.62 -10.10
CA GLU A 812 -32.82 0.35 -9.60
C GLU A 812 -34.02 -0.32 -8.91
N GLY A 813 -34.26 -1.60 -9.19
CA GLY A 813 -35.40 -2.36 -8.70
C GLY A 813 -36.73 -1.96 -9.35
N THR A 814 -36.70 -1.55 -10.62
CA THR A 814 -37.83 -1.10 -11.45
C THR A 814 -38.24 -2.13 -12.51
N GLY A 815 -37.45 -3.19 -12.71
CA GLY A 815 -37.69 -4.24 -13.71
C GLY A 815 -38.89 -5.15 -13.41
N THR A 816 -39.48 -5.70 -14.47
CA THR A 816 -40.48 -6.78 -14.41
C THR A 816 -39.92 -8.04 -15.08
N TRP A 817 -39.79 -9.12 -14.30
CA TRP A 817 -39.15 -10.36 -14.74
C TRP A 817 -40.18 -11.49 -14.73
N ASN A 818 -41.09 -11.51 -15.70
CA ASN A 818 -42.14 -12.53 -15.74
C ASN A 818 -41.62 -13.81 -16.42
N ALA A 819 -41.34 -14.83 -15.61
CA ALA A 819 -40.85 -16.11 -16.11
C ALA A 819 -41.97 -17.03 -16.64
N GLU A 820 -43.25 -16.74 -16.37
CA GLU A 820 -44.38 -17.61 -16.74
C GLU A 820 -44.93 -17.36 -18.14
N ASN A 821 -44.66 -16.19 -18.71
CA ASN A 821 -44.97 -15.82 -20.09
C ASN A 821 -43.77 -15.05 -20.67
N PRO A 822 -42.62 -15.71 -20.98
CA PRO A 822 -41.68 -15.08 -21.89
C PRO A 822 -42.49 -14.74 -23.15
N PRO A 823 -42.58 -13.47 -23.57
CA PRO A 823 -43.48 -13.07 -24.65
C PRO A 823 -43.24 -14.00 -25.84
N ASN A 824 -44.30 -14.63 -26.38
CA ASN A 824 -44.24 -15.59 -27.48
C ASN A 824 -43.20 -15.16 -28.52
N PHE A 825 -41.98 -15.70 -28.41
CA PHE A 825 -40.92 -15.41 -29.35
C PHE A 825 -41.24 -16.22 -30.59
N SER A 826 -41.70 -15.53 -31.64
CA SER A 826 -41.62 -16.05 -33.00
C SER A 826 -40.19 -16.60 -33.18
N PRO A 827 -39.98 -17.81 -33.72
CA PRO A 827 -38.67 -18.48 -33.76
C PRO A 827 -37.51 -17.73 -34.44
N GLY A 828 -37.73 -16.51 -34.94
CA GLY A 828 -36.74 -15.64 -35.57
C GLY A 828 -36.24 -14.46 -34.71
N VAL A 829 -36.79 -14.16 -33.53
CA VAL A 829 -36.34 -13.03 -32.70
C VAL A 829 -36.05 -13.50 -31.27
N ARG A 830 -34.80 -13.90 -31.01
CA ARG A 830 -34.34 -14.42 -29.71
C ARG A 830 -33.80 -13.30 -28.81
N HIS A 831 -34.63 -12.32 -28.44
CA HIS A 831 -34.22 -11.26 -27.51
C HIS A 831 -35.21 -11.13 -26.37
N ILE A 832 -34.77 -11.24 -25.10
CA ILE A 832 -35.64 -10.98 -23.94
C ILE A 832 -36.17 -9.55 -24.04
N HIS A 833 -37.41 -9.38 -24.50
CA HIS A 833 -38.08 -8.09 -24.55
C HIS A 833 -38.59 -7.71 -23.16
N ILE A 834 -38.00 -6.67 -22.58
CA ILE A 834 -38.48 -6.03 -21.35
C ILE A 834 -39.56 -5.03 -21.74
N ARG A 835 -40.83 -5.30 -21.43
CA ARG A 835 -41.91 -4.34 -21.67
C ARG A 835 -41.83 -3.18 -20.67
N CYS A 836 -41.58 -1.97 -21.16
CA CYS A 836 -41.90 -0.71 -20.48
C CYS A 836 -43.39 -0.40 -20.70
N SER A 837 -44.15 0.02 -19.68
CA SER A 837 -45.58 0.37 -19.87
C SER A 837 -45.82 1.82 -20.26
N LEU A 838 -44.78 2.62 -20.51
CA LEU A 838 -44.99 3.94 -21.11
C LEU A 838 -45.68 3.80 -22.50
N ASP A 839 -45.54 2.62 -23.13
CA ASP A 839 -46.16 2.27 -24.41
C ASP A 839 -47.68 2.04 -24.41
N GLU A 840 -48.31 1.72 -23.26
CA GLU A 840 -49.76 1.46 -23.23
C GLU A 840 -50.58 2.75 -22.99
N ASN A 841 -50.02 3.73 -22.27
CA ASN A 841 -50.69 5.03 -22.07
C ASN A 841 -50.43 6.02 -23.21
N ALA A 842 -49.36 5.85 -24.01
CA ALA A 842 -49.13 6.65 -25.22
C ALA A 842 -50.11 6.31 -26.36
N LYS A 843 -50.82 5.18 -26.29
CA LYS A 843 -51.85 4.79 -27.28
C LYS A 843 -53.23 5.41 -27.03
N LEU A 844 -53.43 6.17 -25.94
CA LEU A 844 -54.72 6.78 -25.60
C LEU A 844 -54.86 8.25 -26.05
N GLY A 845 -53.94 8.77 -26.88
CA GLY A 845 -53.88 10.20 -27.23
C GLY A 845 -53.93 10.57 -28.72
N PHE A 846 -54.03 9.63 -29.65
CA PHE A 846 -53.99 9.92 -31.09
C PHE A 846 -55.27 9.46 -31.82
N ASP A 847 -56.40 10.07 -31.46
CA ASP A 847 -57.62 10.10 -32.28
C ASP A 847 -57.75 11.49 -32.95
N ASP A 848 -56.75 11.95 -33.70
CA ASP A 848 -56.90 13.11 -34.60
C ASP A 848 -57.11 12.62 -36.05
N PRO A 849 -58.32 12.76 -36.64
CA PRO A 849 -58.64 12.25 -37.98
C PRO A 849 -57.93 12.98 -39.13
N ARG A 850 -57.02 13.92 -38.85
CA ARG A 850 -56.37 14.77 -39.87
C ARG A 850 -55.10 14.17 -40.49
N TYR A 851 -54.69 12.96 -40.08
CA TYR A 851 -53.55 12.23 -40.65
C TYR A 851 -53.94 10.96 -41.40
N ALA A 852 -55.06 11.00 -42.14
CA ALA A 852 -55.37 9.97 -43.14
C ALA A 852 -54.44 10.15 -44.36
N PHE A 853 -53.25 9.54 -44.34
CA PHE A 853 -52.40 9.40 -45.52
C PHE A 853 -52.77 8.16 -46.34
N SER A 854 -52.58 8.35 -47.64
CA SER A 854 -52.96 7.56 -48.81
C SER A 854 -52.53 6.08 -48.81
N PRO A 855 -53.33 5.16 -49.37
CA PRO A 855 -53.00 3.75 -49.46
C PRO A 855 -52.34 3.40 -50.80
N TYR A 856 -51.06 3.75 -51.02
CA TYR A 856 -50.24 3.17 -52.09
C TYR A 856 -48.76 3.41 -51.76
N ASP A 857 -48.10 2.38 -51.21
CA ASP A 857 -46.83 1.82 -51.70
C ASP A 857 -46.32 0.80 -50.68
N GLU A 858 -46.50 -0.47 -51.04
CA GLU A 858 -45.93 -1.65 -50.38
C GLU A 858 -44.52 -1.86 -50.92
N GLU A 859 -43.49 -1.39 -50.21
CA GLU A 859 -42.17 -2.02 -50.22
C GLU A 859 -41.65 -2.11 -48.77
N GLU A 860 -41.41 -3.35 -48.34
CA GLU A 860 -40.96 -3.75 -47.01
C GLU A 860 -39.52 -3.29 -46.73
N GLU A 861 -39.32 -2.03 -46.37
CA GLU A 861 -38.17 -1.62 -45.56
C GLU A 861 -38.58 -1.51 -44.10
N GLY A 862 -37.92 -2.33 -43.27
CA GLY A 862 -38.28 -2.60 -41.89
C GLY A 862 -38.58 -1.34 -41.08
N ALA A 863 -39.82 -1.29 -40.58
CA ALA A 863 -40.24 -0.30 -39.61
C ALA A 863 -39.31 -0.36 -38.38
N HIS A 864 -38.31 0.53 -38.37
CA HIS A 864 -37.53 0.84 -37.19
C HIS A 864 -38.50 1.42 -36.16
N TYR A 865 -38.96 0.56 -35.24
CA TYR A 865 -39.63 0.99 -34.02
C TYR A 865 -38.66 1.88 -33.24
N GLN A 866 -38.78 3.19 -33.42
CA GLN A 866 -38.17 4.18 -32.56
C GLN A 866 -38.88 4.11 -31.21
N PHE A 867 -38.28 3.38 -30.28
CA PHE A 867 -38.72 3.40 -28.88
C PHE A 867 -38.42 4.80 -28.31
N PRO A 868 -39.36 5.42 -27.58
CA PRO A 868 -39.13 6.69 -26.88
C PRO A 868 -38.36 6.47 -25.55
N ASP A 869 -37.43 5.53 -25.53
CA ASP A 869 -36.61 5.24 -24.36
C ASP A 869 -35.38 6.17 -24.35
N ASP A 870 -35.10 6.79 -23.20
CA ASP A 870 -34.00 7.75 -22.98
C ASP A 870 -32.58 7.15 -23.18
N ILE A 871 -32.47 5.90 -23.62
CA ILE A 871 -31.20 5.21 -23.85
C ILE A 871 -31.18 4.85 -25.36
N PRO A 872 -30.23 5.39 -26.14
CA PRO A 872 -30.07 5.01 -27.54
C PRO A 872 -29.95 3.49 -27.60
N ASN A 873 -30.71 2.79 -28.46
CA ASN A 873 -30.78 1.32 -28.56
C ASN A 873 -29.44 0.61 -28.26
N THR A 874 -29.12 0.33 -26.98
CA THR A 874 -27.80 -0.19 -26.63
C THR A 874 -27.81 -1.71 -26.50
N SER A 875 -27.24 -2.44 -27.47
CA SER A 875 -27.14 -3.90 -27.48
C SER A 875 -25.92 -4.43 -26.70
N ILE A 876 -25.59 -3.84 -25.55
CA ILE A 876 -24.46 -4.30 -24.74
C ILE A 876 -24.88 -5.55 -23.96
N VAL A 877 -24.06 -6.59 -24.09
CA VAL A 877 -24.29 -7.93 -23.55
C VAL A 877 -23.28 -8.25 -22.45
N PHE A 878 -23.74 -8.83 -21.35
CA PHE A 878 -22.88 -9.28 -20.24
C PHE A 878 -22.93 -10.80 -20.03
N GLN A 879 -21.78 -11.44 -19.76
CA GLN A 879 -21.64 -12.85 -19.29
C GLN A 879 -21.68 -12.96 -17.76
N SER A 880 -21.10 -11.97 -17.10
CA SER A 880 -21.04 -11.89 -15.65
C SER A 880 -21.22 -10.43 -15.25
N PHE A 881 -21.85 -10.18 -14.13
CA PHE A 881 -21.92 -8.84 -13.54
C PHE A 881 -22.06 -8.90 -12.02
N GLY A 882 -21.56 -7.88 -11.34
CA GLY A 882 -21.80 -7.66 -9.93
C GLY A 882 -22.11 -6.20 -9.67
N PHE A 883 -22.92 -5.89 -8.66
CA PHE A 883 -23.17 -4.53 -8.23
C PHE A 883 -23.39 -4.41 -6.73
N ILE A 884 -22.95 -3.28 -6.18
CA ILE A 884 -23.39 -2.79 -4.87
C ILE A 884 -24.33 -1.63 -5.12
N ARG A 885 -25.48 -1.63 -4.46
CA ARG A 885 -26.48 -0.59 -4.57
C ARG A 885 -26.84 0.00 -3.21
N LYS A 886 -27.11 1.30 -3.19
CA LYS A 886 -27.47 2.09 -2.02
C LYS A 886 -28.93 2.52 -2.11
N PRO A 887 -29.74 2.35 -1.04
CA PRO A 887 -31.11 2.85 -0.99
C PRO A 887 -31.18 4.37 -1.23
N ILE A 888 -32.09 4.80 -2.11
CA ILE A 888 -32.39 6.23 -2.33
C ILE A 888 -33.18 6.80 -1.15
N SER A 889 -34.01 5.96 -0.55
CA SER A 889 -34.88 6.30 0.57
C SER A 889 -34.95 5.15 1.58
N PRO A 890 -35.27 5.41 2.86
CA PRO A 890 -35.34 4.37 3.90
C PRO A 890 -36.37 3.27 3.61
N ASP A 891 -37.45 3.58 2.89
CA ASP A 891 -38.54 2.67 2.50
C ASP A 891 -38.19 1.77 1.31
N ALA A 892 -37.08 2.02 0.60
CA ALA A 892 -36.66 1.21 -0.54
C ALA A 892 -36.52 -0.29 -0.17
N SER A 893 -36.00 -0.58 1.03
CA SER A 893 -35.82 -1.93 1.59
C SER A 893 -37.09 -2.54 2.20
N GLU A 894 -38.17 -1.77 2.32
CA GLU A 894 -39.45 -2.27 2.85
C GLU A 894 -40.36 -2.84 1.74
N TRP A 895 -40.01 -2.60 0.47
CA TRP A 895 -40.76 -3.08 -0.67
C TRP A 895 -40.72 -4.60 -0.78
N ARG A 896 -41.88 -5.27 -0.68
CA ARG A 896 -42.00 -6.73 -0.79
C ARG A 896 -42.87 -7.19 -1.97
N SER A 897 -43.36 -6.26 -2.77
CA SER A 897 -44.22 -6.59 -3.92
C SER A 897 -43.39 -7.16 -5.06
N SER A 898 -43.90 -8.21 -5.71
CA SER A 898 -43.42 -8.65 -7.02
C SER A 898 -43.78 -7.65 -8.13
N ALA A 899 -44.69 -6.72 -7.86
CA ALA A 899 -44.94 -5.59 -8.75
C ALA A 899 -43.70 -4.70 -8.83
N ARG A 900 -43.45 -4.16 -10.03
CA ARG A 900 -42.40 -3.16 -10.26
C ARG A 900 -42.61 -1.93 -9.36
N SER A 901 -41.50 -1.33 -8.94
CA SER A 901 -41.53 0.04 -8.46
C SER A 901 -41.61 0.98 -9.67
N GLU A 902 -42.50 1.97 -9.63
CA GLU A 902 -42.58 2.99 -10.70
C GLU A 902 -41.39 3.96 -10.68
N LYS A 903 -40.69 4.03 -9.53
CA LYS A 903 -39.53 4.91 -9.34
C LYS A 903 -38.29 4.09 -8.98
N PRO A 904 -37.09 4.54 -9.39
CA PRO A 904 -35.84 3.96 -8.91
C PRO A 904 -35.81 3.94 -7.38
N ARG A 905 -35.36 2.82 -6.81
CA ARG A 905 -35.22 2.64 -5.35
C ARG A 905 -33.77 2.65 -4.88
N TYR A 906 -32.83 2.43 -5.80
CA TYR A 906 -31.42 2.31 -5.52
C TYR A 906 -30.57 3.02 -6.56
N TYR A 907 -29.37 3.45 -6.15
CA TYR A 907 -28.27 3.81 -7.05
C TYR A 907 -27.14 2.79 -6.90
N ALA A 908 -26.42 2.47 -7.98
CA ALA A 908 -25.20 1.67 -7.88
C ALA A 908 -24.04 2.51 -7.33
N THR A 909 -23.25 1.93 -6.41
CA THR A 909 -22.00 2.50 -5.90
C THR A 909 -20.78 1.71 -6.35
N SER A 910 -20.95 0.43 -6.67
CA SER A 910 -19.91 -0.41 -7.28
C SER A 910 -20.53 -1.27 -8.38
N LEU A 911 -19.81 -1.50 -9.46
CA LEU A 911 -20.25 -2.29 -10.61
C LEU A 911 -19.07 -3.10 -11.15
N ALA A 912 -19.29 -4.38 -11.42
CA ALA A 912 -18.38 -5.28 -12.10
C ALA A 912 -19.10 -5.86 -13.33
N LEU A 913 -18.47 -5.91 -14.48
CA LEU A 913 -19.07 -6.35 -15.75
C LEU A 913 -18.08 -7.21 -16.52
N GLU A 914 -18.57 -8.28 -17.13
CA GLU A 914 -17.87 -9.05 -18.15
C GLU A 914 -18.68 -8.98 -19.43
N MET A 915 -18.19 -8.21 -20.40
CA MET A 915 -18.85 -7.96 -21.68
C MET A 915 -18.48 -9.06 -22.66
N LEU A 916 -19.47 -9.72 -23.27
CA LEU A 916 -19.22 -10.68 -24.34
C LEU A 916 -18.97 -9.96 -25.65
N TYR A 917 -17.97 -10.42 -26.38
CA TYR A 917 -17.82 -10.09 -27.79
C TYR A 917 -18.62 -11.09 -28.63
N ASP A 918 -19.70 -10.64 -29.24
CA ASP A 918 -20.42 -11.47 -30.21
C ASP A 918 -19.70 -11.39 -31.56
N HIS A 919 -18.83 -12.38 -31.83
CA HIS A 919 -18.12 -12.47 -33.11
C HIS A 919 -19.02 -12.77 -34.30
N GLU A 920 -20.24 -13.28 -34.08
CA GLU A 920 -21.04 -13.87 -35.14
C GLU A 920 -22.17 -12.96 -35.65
N TYR A 921 -22.62 -11.95 -34.90
CA TYR A 921 -23.92 -11.33 -35.23
C TYR A 921 -23.97 -9.92 -35.82
N HIS A 922 -23.11 -8.92 -35.53
CA HIS A 922 -23.28 -7.59 -36.16
C HIS A 922 -22.00 -6.75 -36.34
N VAL A 923 -21.87 -6.14 -37.53
CA VAL A 923 -20.88 -5.11 -37.88
C VAL A 923 -21.09 -3.82 -37.04
N ASP A 924 -22.27 -3.65 -36.44
CA ASP A 924 -22.64 -2.54 -35.55
C ASP A 924 -22.58 -2.93 -34.06
N SER A 925 -21.77 -3.93 -33.71
CA SER A 925 -21.63 -4.38 -32.31
C SER A 925 -21.08 -3.26 -31.44
N GLN A 926 -21.90 -2.86 -30.48
CA GLN A 926 -21.58 -1.82 -29.53
C GLN A 926 -20.43 -2.21 -28.61
N THR A 927 -19.72 -1.18 -28.20
CA THR A 927 -18.37 -1.24 -27.69
C THR A 927 -18.34 -0.86 -26.20
N ILE A 928 -17.21 -1.04 -25.52
CA ILE A 928 -17.04 -0.57 -24.13
C ILE A 928 -17.27 0.95 -24.05
N GLU A 929 -17.02 1.65 -25.15
CA GLU A 929 -17.25 3.07 -25.33
C GLU A 929 -18.73 3.44 -25.15
N ASP A 930 -19.66 2.65 -25.68
CA ASP A 930 -21.10 2.89 -25.55
C ASP A 930 -21.57 2.76 -24.09
N PHE A 931 -20.99 1.83 -23.33
CA PHE A 931 -21.26 1.71 -21.89
C PHE A 931 -20.77 2.94 -21.13
N LEU A 932 -19.55 3.41 -21.43
CA LEU A 932 -18.94 4.51 -20.69
C LEU A 932 -19.62 5.86 -20.95
N LEU A 933 -20.29 6.04 -22.09
CA LEU A 933 -21.15 7.20 -22.37
C LEU A 933 -22.35 7.31 -21.40
N LEU A 934 -22.72 6.22 -20.74
CA LEU A 934 -23.90 6.16 -19.87
C LEU A 934 -23.61 6.54 -18.41
N SER A 935 -22.51 7.25 -18.16
CA SER A 935 -22.14 7.78 -16.83
C SER A 935 -23.29 8.48 -16.08
N TYR A 936 -24.17 9.19 -16.79
CA TYR A 936 -25.32 9.89 -16.22
C TYR A 936 -26.37 8.95 -15.59
N LYS A 937 -26.41 7.67 -15.96
CA LYS A 937 -27.25 6.64 -15.32
C LYS A 937 -26.64 6.09 -14.03
N PHE A 938 -25.36 6.38 -13.78
CA PHE A 938 -24.60 5.88 -12.63
C PHE A 938 -23.96 7.03 -11.82
N PRO A 939 -24.75 8.02 -11.36
CA PRO A 939 -24.21 9.24 -10.77
C PRO A 939 -23.42 8.99 -9.48
N GLU A 940 -23.71 7.93 -8.74
CA GLU A 940 -23.08 7.60 -7.45
C GLU A 940 -22.02 6.49 -7.54
N LEU A 941 -21.63 6.06 -8.77
CA LEU A 941 -20.70 4.95 -8.94
C LEU A 941 -19.28 5.34 -8.53
N GLN A 942 -18.72 4.61 -7.58
CA GLN A 942 -17.39 4.81 -7.01
C GLN A 942 -16.39 3.76 -7.48
N GLU A 943 -16.83 2.54 -7.78
CA GLU A 943 -15.98 1.47 -8.30
C GLU A 943 -16.58 0.87 -9.57
N LEU A 944 -15.77 0.77 -10.62
CA LEU A 944 -16.10 0.14 -11.88
C LEU A 944 -15.06 -0.92 -12.21
N ARG A 945 -15.49 -2.17 -12.40
CA ARG A 945 -14.65 -3.29 -12.84
C ARG A 945 -15.16 -3.78 -14.18
N ILE A 946 -14.36 -3.78 -15.24
CA ILE A 946 -14.82 -4.24 -16.56
C ILE A 946 -13.83 -5.23 -17.16
N SER A 947 -14.30 -6.44 -17.49
CA SER A 947 -13.64 -7.35 -18.41
C SER A 947 -14.30 -7.22 -19.77
N CYS A 948 -13.52 -6.90 -20.79
CA CYS A 948 -14.03 -6.79 -22.15
C CYS A 948 -13.21 -7.68 -23.09
N PHE A 949 -13.91 -8.52 -23.83
CA PHE A 949 -13.38 -9.19 -25.00
C PHE A 949 -13.61 -8.25 -26.19
N THR A 950 -12.59 -7.96 -26.99
CA THR A 950 -12.78 -7.20 -28.23
C THR A 950 -12.07 -7.89 -29.38
N ALA A 951 -12.72 -7.96 -30.55
CA ALA A 951 -12.02 -8.35 -31.78
C ALA A 951 -11.42 -7.16 -32.52
N ILE A 952 -11.71 -5.92 -32.10
CA ILE A 952 -11.20 -4.72 -32.76
C ILE A 952 -9.68 -4.66 -32.54
N PRO A 953 -8.87 -4.72 -33.62
CA PRO A 953 -7.42 -4.66 -33.51
C PRO A 953 -7.00 -3.22 -33.20
N PHE A 954 -6.95 -2.86 -31.93
CA PHE A 954 -6.11 -1.75 -31.53
C PHE A 954 -4.66 -2.21 -31.64
N THR A 955 -3.90 -1.55 -32.52
CA THR A 955 -2.49 -1.90 -32.78
C THR A 955 -1.55 -1.53 -31.63
N SER A 956 -2.02 -0.79 -30.62
CA SER A 956 -1.25 -0.47 -29.40
C SER A 956 -2.14 -0.02 -28.24
N PHE A 957 -1.68 -0.26 -27.00
CA PHE A 957 -2.24 0.32 -25.76
C PHE A 957 -2.33 1.84 -25.82
N ASN A 958 -1.30 2.52 -26.37
CA ASN A 958 -1.32 3.96 -26.57
C ASN A 958 -2.44 4.39 -27.52
N GLY A 959 -2.72 3.61 -28.57
CA GLY A 959 -3.85 3.85 -29.46
C GLY A 959 -5.20 3.80 -28.74
N TRP A 960 -5.36 2.89 -27.78
CA TRP A 960 -6.59 2.74 -27.00
C TRP A 960 -6.72 3.78 -25.88
N MET A 961 -5.62 4.08 -25.17
CA MET A 961 -5.62 4.98 -24.01
C MET A 961 -5.47 6.46 -24.36
N VAL A 962 -4.52 6.79 -25.24
CA VAL A 962 -4.05 8.16 -25.53
C VAL A 962 -4.46 8.63 -26.92
N GLY A 963 -4.61 7.71 -27.88
CA GLY A 963 -4.95 8.00 -29.27
C GLY A 963 -3.76 8.64 -30.01
N SER A 964 -2.70 7.87 -30.23
CA SER A 964 -1.62 8.29 -31.12
C SER A 964 -2.12 8.23 -32.58
N TYR A 965 -2.33 9.39 -33.19
CA TYR A 965 -2.37 9.49 -34.64
C TYR A 965 -1.01 9.02 -35.16
N CYS A 966 -0.98 7.89 -35.88
CA CYS A 966 0.08 7.69 -36.85
C CYS A 966 -0.01 8.89 -37.80
N ALA A 967 0.92 9.83 -37.68
CA ALA A 967 1.09 10.98 -38.57
C ALA A 967 1.62 10.53 -39.95
N ARG A 968 0.97 9.54 -40.56
CA ARG A 968 1.08 9.27 -41.99
C ARG A 968 -0.15 9.85 -42.65
N SER A 969 0.07 10.97 -43.32
CA SER A 969 -0.72 11.58 -44.41
C SER A 969 -2.10 10.95 -44.68
N ASP A 970 -3.15 11.74 -44.38
CA ASP A 970 -4.52 11.65 -44.85
C ASP A 970 -5.25 10.29 -44.72
N PRO A 971 -5.82 9.97 -43.53
CA PRO A 971 -6.89 8.97 -43.47
C PRO A 971 -8.15 9.50 -44.20
N PRO A 972 -8.90 8.65 -44.92
CA PRO A 972 -10.11 9.06 -45.63
C PRO A 972 -11.16 9.63 -44.65
N PRO A 973 -11.87 10.72 -45.01
CA PRO A 973 -12.77 11.46 -44.13
C PRO A 973 -13.96 10.65 -43.58
N ASP A 974 -14.24 9.47 -44.13
CA ASP A 974 -15.41 8.66 -43.75
C ASP A 974 -15.15 7.68 -42.60
N LEU A 975 -13.91 7.56 -42.10
CA LEU A 975 -13.55 6.74 -40.93
C LEU A 975 -13.30 7.56 -39.64
N LEU A 976 -13.57 8.87 -39.67
CA LEU A 976 -13.22 9.81 -38.60
C LEU A 976 -14.20 9.82 -37.40
N CYS A 977 -15.33 9.10 -37.46
CA CYS A 977 -16.46 9.33 -36.54
C CYS A 977 -16.56 8.47 -35.27
N THR A 978 -15.78 7.41 -35.04
CA THR A 978 -16.10 6.51 -33.90
C THR A 978 -14.87 5.88 -33.26
N LYS A 979 -13.95 6.71 -32.78
CA LYS A 979 -12.96 6.28 -31.77
C LYS A 979 -12.95 7.30 -30.64
N ILE A 980 -14.04 7.33 -29.88
CA ILE A 980 -14.08 8.10 -28.64
C ILE A 980 -13.11 7.43 -27.68
N ARG A 981 -12.08 8.17 -27.26
CA ARG A 981 -10.97 7.66 -26.45
C ARG A 981 -11.46 7.33 -25.05
N LEU A 982 -10.90 6.30 -24.40
CA LEU A 982 -11.25 5.91 -23.02
C LEU A 982 -11.20 7.12 -22.08
N SER A 983 -10.18 7.97 -22.21
CA SER A 983 -10.04 9.21 -21.44
C SER A 983 -11.22 10.17 -21.62
N LEU A 984 -11.73 10.37 -22.84
CA LEU A 984 -12.87 11.24 -23.11
C LEU A 984 -14.18 10.67 -22.54
N LEU A 985 -14.32 9.34 -22.60
CA LEU A 985 -15.51 8.65 -22.10
C LEU A 985 -15.62 8.68 -20.57
N LEU A 986 -14.48 8.78 -19.88
CA LEU A 986 -14.45 8.90 -18.42
C LEU A 986 -14.83 10.31 -17.91
N GLU A 987 -14.97 11.31 -18.78
CA GLU A 987 -15.25 12.70 -18.38
C GLU A 987 -16.60 12.87 -17.66
N GLY A 988 -17.60 12.04 -17.99
CA GLY A 988 -18.90 12.07 -17.32
C GLY A 988 -18.94 11.36 -15.95
N TRP A 989 -17.90 10.61 -15.58
CA TRP A 989 -17.86 9.78 -14.37
C TRP A 989 -17.38 10.57 -13.15
N THR A 990 -18.26 11.43 -12.61
CA THR A 990 -17.91 12.42 -11.58
C THR A 990 -17.67 11.87 -10.17
N ASN A 991 -17.99 10.60 -9.90
CA ASN A 991 -17.80 9.96 -8.59
C ASN A 991 -16.92 8.71 -8.62
N LEU A 992 -16.44 8.31 -9.81
CA LEU A 992 -15.65 7.10 -9.99
C LEU A 992 -14.28 7.27 -9.35
N ARG A 993 -13.98 6.44 -8.35
CA ARG A 993 -12.71 6.44 -7.59
C ARG A 993 -11.80 5.29 -7.98
N LYS A 994 -12.37 4.14 -8.31
CA LYS A 994 -11.60 2.96 -8.66
C LYS A 994 -12.07 2.40 -10.00
N LEU A 995 -11.13 2.26 -10.95
CA LEU A 995 -11.36 1.61 -12.23
C LEU A 995 -10.48 0.36 -12.32
N ALA A 996 -11.07 -0.82 -12.28
CA ALA A 996 -10.38 -2.05 -12.60
C ALA A 996 -10.77 -2.49 -14.01
N PHE A 997 -9.83 -2.82 -14.88
CA PHE A 997 -10.19 -3.34 -16.19
C PHE A 997 -9.25 -4.44 -16.67
N ARG A 998 -9.88 -5.43 -17.30
CA ARG A 998 -9.22 -6.51 -18.03
C ARG A 998 -9.59 -6.35 -19.49
N TYR A 999 -8.59 -6.10 -20.33
CA TYR A 999 -8.78 -5.99 -21.77
C TYR A 999 -8.09 -7.17 -22.44
N ILE A 1000 -8.87 -7.98 -23.16
CA ILE A 1000 -8.36 -9.19 -23.82
C ILE A 1000 -8.09 -8.86 -25.29
N PHE A 1001 -6.82 -8.88 -25.67
CA PHE A 1001 -6.37 -8.52 -27.01
C PHE A 1001 -6.38 -9.73 -27.95
N ASN A 1002 -6.84 -9.52 -29.19
CA ASN A 1002 -6.85 -10.54 -30.24
C ASN A 1002 -5.42 -10.77 -30.79
N GLU A 1003 -5.00 -12.03 -30.83
CA GLU A 1003 -3.69 -12.50 -31.32
C GLU A 1003 -3.36 -12.10 -32.77
N ARG A 1004 -4.36 -11.75 -33.59
CA ARG A 1004 -4.08 -11.32 -34.98
C ARG A 1004 -3.26 -10.02 -35.05
N THR A 1005 -3.26 -9.21 -33.99
CA THR A 1005 -2.34 -8.06 -33.86
C THR A 1005 -0.89 -8.48 -33.57
N TRP A 1006 -0.68 -9.74 -33.22
CA TRP A 1006 0.60 -10.40 -32.90
C TRP A 1006 1.05 -11.41 -33.95
N GLN A 1007 0.28 -11.65 -35.03
CA GLN A 1007 0.82 -12.43 -36.14
C GLN A 1007 1.99 -11.66 -36.75
N TRP A 1008 3.20 -11.99 -36.26
CA TRP A 1008 4.45 -11.95 -37.01
C TRP A 1008 4.07 -12.14 -38.46
N GLY A 1009 4.28 -11.12 -39.31
CA GLY A 1009 3.78 -11.12 -40.68
C GLY A 1009 3.95 -12.49 -41.29
N THR A 1010 2.85 -13.25 -41.38
CA THR A 1010 2.83 -14.62 -41.88
C THR A 1010 2.89 -14.61 -43.40
N SER A 1011 3.86 -13.88 -43.96
CA SER A 1011 4.56 -14.35 -45.15
C SER A 1011 5.88 -14.94 -44.67
N VAL A 1012 5.84 -16.25 -44.39
CA VAL A 1012 6.94 -17.13 -43.95
C VAL A 1012 7.99 -17.31 -45.07
N SER A 1013 8.27 -16.28 -45.86
CA SER A 1013 9.21 -16.35 -47.00
C SER A 1013 10.32 -15.30 -46.99
N SER A 1014 10.37 -14.37 -46.04
CA SER A 1014 11.46 -13.38 -45.93
C SER A 1014 12.13 -13.41 -44.54
N TYR A 1015 12.71 -14.56 -44.18
CA TYR A 1015 13.25 -14.84 -42.86
C TYR A 1015 14.75 -14.52 -42.68
N TYR A 1016 15.33 -13.62 -43.47
CA TYR A 1016 16.74 -13.22 -43.33
C TYR A 1016 17.00 -11.71 -43.31
N GLU A 1017 15.96 -10.89 -43.32
CA GLU A 1017 16.11 -9.47 -43.03
C GLU A 1017 15.25 -9.14 -41.81
N ILE A 1018 15.78 -9.48 -40.64
CA ILE A 1018 15.66 -8.55 -39.51
C ILE A 1018 16.33 -7.29 -40.03
N THR A 1019 15.57 -6.45 -40.75
CA THR A 1019 16.05 -5.14 -41.17
C THR A 1019 16.60 -4.45 -39.93
N GLU A 1020 17.75 -3.78 -40.06
CA GLU A 1020 18.58 -3.18 -39.01
C GLU A 1020 17.86 -2.09 -38.15
N HIS A 1021 16.53 -2.10 -38.10
CA HIS A 1021 15.70 -1.12 -37.43
C HIS A 1021 14.86 -1.78 -36.31
N THR A 1022 15.53 -1.89 -35.15
CA THR A 1022 15.14 -1.27 -33.87
C THR A 1022 13.95 -1.79 -33.02
N GLN A 1023 13.32 -2.92 -33.28
CA GLN A 1023 12.32 -3.47 -32.34
C GLN A 1023 12.64 -4.91 -31.89
N VAL A 1024 12.85 -5.09 -30.59
CA VAL A 1024 13.01 -6.37 -29.90
C VAL A 1024 11.63 -6.77 -29.34
N PRO A 1025 10.85 -7.67 -29.97
CA PRO A 1025 9.42 -7.85 -29.68
C PRO A 1025 9.08 -8.26 -28.24
N LEU A 1026 10.00 -8.93 -27.54
CA LEU A 1026 9.85 -9.35 -26.14
C LEU A 1026 9.90 -8.18 -25.14
N ILE A 1027 10.59 -7.10 -25.48
CA ILE A 1027 10.82 -5.93 -24.61
C ILE A 1027 10.10 -4.69 -25.13
N ASP A 1028 10.07 -4.48 -26.44
CA ASP A 1028 9.41 -3.33 -27.08
C ASP A 1028 7.93 -3.60 -27.39
N GLY A 1029 7.45 -4.82 -27.13
CA GLY A 1029 6.04 -5.19 -27.22
C GLY A 1029 5.24 -4.58 -26.07
N VAL A 1030 4.08 -3.99 -26.39
CA VAL A 1030 3.22 -3.24 -25.46
C VAL A 1030 2.58 -4.11 -24.37
N TYR A 1031 2.75 -5.44 -24.44
CA TYR A 1031 2.20 -6.39 -23.49
C TYR A 1031 3.31 -7.13 -22.78
N PRO A 1032 3.11 -7.48 -21.50
CA PRO A 1032 4.11 -8.28 -20.82
C PRO A 1032 4.26 -9.60 -21.59
N PRO A 1033 5.45 -10.21 -21.61
CA PRO A 1033 5.65 -11.54 -22.15
C PRO A 1033 4.96 -12.58 -21.24
N ILE A 1034 3.63 -12.60 -21.27
CA ILE A 1034 2.78 -13.50 -20.50
C ILE A 1034 2.60 -14.80 -21.30
N GLU A 1035 2.90 -15.94 -20.67
CA GLU A 1035 2.67 -17.28 -21.20
C GLU A 1035 1.22 -17.45 -21.69
N PRO A 1036 1.05 -17.97 -22.91
CA PRO A 1036 0.22 -19.18 -22.99
C PRO A 1036 0.84 -20.28 -23.85
N MET A 1037 2.10 -20.14 -24.26
CA MET A 1037 2.82 -21.17 -24.99
C MET A 1037 3.92 -21.71 -24.08
N GLU A 1038 4.09 -23.03 -24.00
CA GLU A 1038 5.22 -23.74 -23.35
C GLU A 1038 6.62 -23.29 -23.84
N TYR A 1039 6.69 -22.27 -24.70
CA TYR A 1039 7.86 -21.77 -25.42
C TYR A 1039 8.18 -20.30 -25.16
N VAL A 1040 7.53 -19.60 -24.22
CA VAL A 1040 8.00 -18.25 -23.85
C VAL A 1040 9.22 -18.43 -22.93
N PRO A 1041 10.44 -18.07 -23.39
CA PRO A 1041 11.61 -18.24 -22.55
C PRO A 1041 11.53 -17.33 -21.32
N LYS A 1042 11.74 -17.92 -20.15
CA LYS A 1042 11.67 -17.26 -18.85
C LYS A 1042 12.92 -16.46 -18.54
N ASN A 1043 14.04 -16.86 -19.13
CA ASN A 1043 15.34 -16.28 -18.88
C ASN A 1043 16.19 -16.23 -20.17
N LEU A 1044 17.32 -15.53 -20.12
CA LEU A 1044 18.20 -15.34 -21.27
C LEU A 1044 18.78 -16.65 -21.81
N THR A 1045 19.03 -17.63 -20.93
CA THR A 1045 19.47 -18.97 -21.34
C THR A 1045 18.42 -19.64 -22.21
N GLN A 1046 17.15 -19.57 -21.85
CA GLN A 1046 16.05 -20.11 -22.66
C GLN A 1046 15.87 -19.33 -23.96
N ILE A 1047 16.02 -18.00 -23.96
CA ILE A 1047 15.98 -17.18 -25.19
C ILE A 1047 17.08 -17.65 -26.15
N ARG A 1048 18.30 -17.79 -25.65
CA ARG A 1048 19.46 -18.23 -26.43
C ARG A 1048 19.25 -19.61 -27.03
N ASN A 1049 18.67 -20.53 -26.27
CA ASN A 1049 18.34 -21.88 -26.74
C ASN A 1049 17.21 -21.90 -27.78
N LEU A 1050 16.20 -21.05 -27.66
CA LEU A 1050 15.03 -21.04 -28.55
C LEU A 1050 15.25 -20.21 -29.83
N TYR A 1051 15.97 -19.09 -29.73
CA TYR A 1051 16.07 -18.08 -30.78
C TYR A 1051 17.52 -17.84 -31.27
N GLY A 1052 18.51 -18.49 -30.67
CA GLY A 1052 19.94 -18.36 -31.02
C GLY A 1052 20.66 -17.21 -30.33
N ASP A 1053 21.99 -17.22 -30.41
CA ASP A 1053 22.88 -16.26 -29.75
C ASP A 1053 22.64 -14.81 -30.22
N GLU A 1054 22.44 -14.59 -31.52
CA GLU A 1054 22.27 -13.23 -32.07
C GLU A 1054 21.04 -12.51 -31.49
N VAL A 1055 19.92 -13.22 -31.33
CA VAL A 1055 18.69 -12.65 -30.77
C VAL A 1055 18.83 -12.45 -29.27
N ALA A 1056 19.47 -13.39 -28.57
CA ALA A 1056 19.77 -13.24 -27.15
C ALA A 1056 20.70 -12.06 -26.87
N ASP A 1057 21.75 -11.87 -27.69
CA ASP A 1057 22.69 -10.76 -27.55
C ASP A 1057 21.99 -9.41 -27.81
N LYS A 1058 21.13 -9.30 -28.84
CA LYS A 1058 20.29 -8.10 -29.05
C LYS A 1058 19.35 -7.81 -27.88
N ILE A 1059 18.80 -8.85 -27.24
CA ILE A 1059 17.98 -8.71 -26.05
C ILE A 1059 18.84 -8.28 -24.86
N GLU A 1060 20.01 -8.89 -24.63
CA GLU A 1060 20.97 -8.54 -23.59
C GLU A 1060 21.44 -7.08 -23.73
N ASP A 1061 21.74 -6.63 -24.94
CA ASP A 1061 22.07 -5.23 -25.25
C ASP A 1061 20.91 -4.32 -24.87
N ARG A 1062 19.67 -4.68 -25.25
CA ARG A 1062 18.49 -3.88 -24.93
C ARG A 1062 18.21 -3.83 -23.42
N ILE A 1063 18.35 -4.95 -22.73
CA ILE A 1063 18.27 -5.03 -21.26
C ILE A 1063 19.31 -4.12 -20.63
N SER A 1064 20.54 -4.13 -21.14
CA SER A 1064 21.64 -3.28 -20.68
C SER A 1064 21.39 -1.79 -20.94
N THR A 1065 20.60 -1.44 -21.97
CA THR A 1065 20.16 -0.04 -22.17
C THR A 1065 19.06 0.39 -21.20
N ILE A 1066 18.21 -0.53 -20.74
CA ILE A 1066 17.10 -0.22 -19.81
C ILE A 1066 17.61 -0.18 -18.37
N PHE A 1067 18.44 -1.15 -18.03
CA PHE A 1067 19.11 -1.27 -16.76
C PHE A 1067 20.61 -1.21 -17.05
N PRO A 1068 21.32 -0.11 -16.77
CA PRO A 1068 22.77 -0.12 -16.85
C PRO A 1068 23.32 -0.93 -15.66
N TRP A 1069 23.60 -2.21 -15.89
CA TRP A 1069 24.15 -3.10 -14.85
C TRP A 1069 25.66 -2.90 -14.74
N GLU A 1070 26.19 -2.88 -13.51
CA GLU A 1070 27.63 -2.93 -13.27
C GLU A 1070 28.22 -4.34 -13.48
N ALA A 1071 27.37 -5.38 -13.41
CA ALA A 1071 27.71 -6.77 -13.70
C ALA A 1071 26.67 -7.40 -14.64
N PRO A 1072 27.06 -8.31 -15.55
CA PRO A 1072 26.12 -8.93 -16.48
C PRO A 1072 24.97 -9.61 -15.72
N PRO A 1073 23.71 -9.42 -16.15
CA PRO A 1073 22.55 -9.99 -15.47
C PRO A 1073 22.65 -11.52 -15.41
N ASP A 1074 22.17 -12.12 -14.31
CA ASP A 1074 22.05 -13.58 -14.22
C ASP A 1074 21.14 -14.08 -15.36
N ARG A 1075 21.74 -14.82 -16.29
CA ARG A 1075 21.07 -15.34 -17.48
C ARG A 1075 19.97 -16.36 -17.14
N ASN A 1076 19.93 -16.86 -15.91
CA ASN A 1076 18.92 -17.79 -15.41
C ASN A 1076 17.82 -17.12 -14.58
N ASP A 1077 17.88 -15.80 -14.35
CA ASP A 1077 16.84 -15.07 -13.63
C ASP A 1077 15.54 -15.01 -14.45
N ASN A 1078 14.54 -15.75 -13.97
CA ASN A 1078 13.22 -15.84 -14.60
C ASN A 1078 12.40 -14.54 -14.50
N SER A 1079 12.83 -13.56 -13.69
CA SER A 1079 12.16 -12.28 -13.50
C SER A 1079 12.72 -11.18 -14.41
N LEU A 1080 13.92 -11.37 -14.97
CA LEU A 1080 14.69 -10.35 -15.67
C LEU A 1080 13.90 -9.71 -16.83
N ILE A 1081 13.33 -10.54 -17.71
CA ILE A 1081 12.60 -10.09 -18.89
C ILE A 1081 11.36 -9.27 -18.48
N MET A 1082 10.63 -9.71 -17.44
CA MET A 1082 9.45 -9.02 -16.93
C MET A 1082 9.79 -7.68 -16.29
N ARG A 1083 10.90 -7.60 -15.53
CA ARG A 1083 11.40 -6.33 -14.95
C ARG A 1083 11.81 -5.34 -16.05
N CYS A 1084 12.45 -5.83 -17.12
CA CYS A 1084 12.81 -5.00 -18.27
C CYS A 1084 11.58 -4.48 -19.01
N TRP A 1085 10.58 -5.34 -19.18
CA TRP A 1085 9.32 -4.96 -19.75
C TRP A 1085 8.60 -3.89 -18.91
N GLU A 1086 8.55 -4.07 -17.59
CA GLU A 1086 7.95 -3.12 -16.65
C GLU A 1086 8.61 -1.75 -16.79
N GLU A 1087 9.93 -1.64 -16.60
CA GLU A 1087 10.63 -0.35 -16.65
C GLU A 1087 10.51 0.32 -18.03
N ARG A 1088 10.55 -0.46 -19.11
CA ARG A 1088 10.36 0.06 -20.47
C ARG A 1088 8.99 0.72 -20.70
N HIS A 1089 7.94 0.17 -20.09
CA HIS A 1089 6.56 0.59 -20.32
C HIS A 1089 5.99 1.48 -19.21
N LYS A 1090 6.62 1.49 -18.04
CA LYS A 1090 6.15 2.20 -16.84
C LYS A 1090 5.83 3.66 -17.10
N ARG A 1091 6.72 4.39 -17.78
CA ARG A 1091 6.49 5.80 -18.14
C ARG A 1091 5.29 5.96 -19.08
N THR A 1092 5.24 5.19 -20.15
CA THR A 1092 4.16 5.22 -21.13
C THR A 1092 2.79 4.95 -20.49
N VAL A 1093 2.73 3.96 -19.62
CA VAL A 1093 1.49 3.60 -18.90
C VAL A 1093 1.16 4.66 -17.85
N ALA A 1094 2.14 5.19 -17.13
CA ALA A 1094 1.95 6.31 -16.22
C ALA A 1094 1.35 7.54 -16.93
N ASP A 1095 1.85 7.89 -18.11
CA ASP A 1095 1.31 9.00 -18.90
C ASP A 1095 -0.15 8.75 -19.31
N ALA A 1096 -0.47 7.52 -19.71
CA ALA A 1096 -1.83 7.10 -20.04
C ALA A 1096 -2.78 7.15 -18.82
N ILE A 1097 -2.35 6.65 -17.66
CA ILE A 1097 -3.13 6.71 -16.41
C ILE A 1097 -3.31 8.16 -15.97
N SER A 1098 -2.27 9.00 -16.09
CA SER A 1098 -2.35 10.43 -15.79
C SER A 1098 -3.38 11.13 -16.67
N LEU A 1099 -3.47 10.76 -17.95
CA LEU A 1099 -4.50 11.25 -18.86
C LEU A 1099 -5.90 10.82 -18.43
N LEU A 1100 -6.12 9.54 -18.09
CA LEU A 1100 -7.42 9.09 -17.54
C LEU A 1100 -7.80 9.88 -16.29
N ALA A 1101 -6.84 10.05 -15.38
CA ALA A 1101 -7.00 10.75 -14.13
C ALA A 1101 -7.34 12.25 -14.31
N SER A 1102 -6.79 12.87 -15.37
CA SER A 1102 -7.09 14.26 -15.74
C SER A 1102 -8.53 14.45 -16.23
N ARG A 1103 -9.12 13.41 -16.84
CA ARG A 1103 -10.49 13.43 -17.37
C ARG A 1103 -11.53 12.94 -16.35
N CYS A 1104 -11.14 12.07 -15.43
CA CYS A 1104 -11.95 11.66 -14.28
C CYS A 1104 -11.26 12.12 -12.98
N PRO A 1105 -11.53 13.35 -12.51
CA PRO A 1105 -10.83 13.94 -11.37
C PRO A 1105 -11.08 13.21 -10.04
N THR A 1106 -12.09 12.35 -9.93
CA THR A 1106 -12.30 11.51 -8.73
C THR A 1106 -11.53 10.20 -8.73
N LEU A 1107 -10.91 9.83 -9.85
CA LEU A 1107 -10.18 8.56 -9.96
C LEU A 1107 -8.95 8.57 -9.05
N GLU A 1108 -8.89 7.61 -8.13
CA GLU A 1108 -7.89 7.39 -7.07
C GLU A 1108 -7.07 6.10 -7.33
N GLU A 1109 -7.65 5.09 -8.00
CA GLU A 1109 -7.00 3.79 -8.24
C GLU A 1109 -7.37 3.24 -9.63
N VAL A 1110 -6.37 2.72 -10.35
CA VAL A 1110 -6.56 1.97 -11.59
C VAL A 1110 -5.89 0.61 -11.50
N ASP A 1111 -6.67 -0.46 -11.57
CA ASP A 1111 -6.16 -1.82 -11.62
C ASP A 1111 -6.24 -2.32 -13.08
N TRP A 1112 -5.10 -2.42 -13.76
CA TRP A 1112 -5.05 -2.95 -15.13
C TRP A 1112 -4.59 -4.40 -15.13
N TYR A 1113 -5.37 -5.28 -15.77
CA TYR A 1113 -5.08 -6.69 -15.94
C TYR A 1113 -4.82 -6.99 -17.43
N PRO A 1114 -3.57 -6.90 -17.90
CA PRO A 1114 -3.22 -7.31 -19.26
C PRO A 1114 -3.56 -8.79 -19.45
N ALA A 1115 -4.28 -9.12 -20.54
CA ALA A 1115 -4.63 -10.49 -20.89
C ALA A 1115 -4.58 -10.70 -22.40
N THR A 1116 -4.19 -11.91 -22.82
CA THR A 1116 -4.22 -12.34 -24.23
C THR A 1116 -5.35 -13.35 -24.43
N PHE A 1117 -5.78 -13.56 -25.67
CA PHE A 1117 -6.86 -14.51 -25.97
C PHE A 1117 -6.53 -15.96 -25.55
N ARG A 1118 -5.25 -16.33 -25.50
CA ARG A 1118 -4.80 -17.69 -25.11
C ARG A 1118 -4.39 -17.84 -23.65
N THR A 1119 -4.16 -16.76 -22.90
CA THR A 1119 -3.91 -16.90 -21.46
C THR A 1119 -5.13 -17.52 -20.82
N GLU A 1120 -4.98 -18.73 -20.28
CA GLU A 1120 -5.96 -19.29 -19.36
C GLU A 1120 -6.32 -18.22 -18.33
N PRO A 1121 -7.56 -18.21 -17.80
CA PRO A 1121 -7.98 -17.27 -16.76
C PRO A 1121 -7.06 -17.25 -15.52
N GLU A 1122 -6.10 -18.18 -15.43
CA GLU A 1122 -5.15 -18.35 -14.34
C GLU A 1122 -3.86 -17.54 -14.43
N ILE A 1123 -3.54 -16.92 -15.59
CA ILE A 1123 -2.34 -16.08 -15.70
C ILE A 1123 -2.77 -14.63 -15.82
N THR A 1124 -2.69 -13.91 -14.71
CA THR A 1124 -3.01 -12.49 -14.67
C THR A 1124 -1.80 -11.75 -14.14
N THR A 1125 -1.17 -10.95 -14.98
CA THR A 1125 -0.39 -9.80 -14.50
C THR A 1125 -1.37 -8.75 -13.99
N LEU A 1126 -1.03 -8.05 -12.91
CA LEU A 1126 -1.76 -6.88 -12.43
C LEU A 1126 -0.81 -5.70 -12.40
N TRP A 1127 -1.17 -4.63 -13.08
CA TRP A 1127 -0.57 -3.33 -12.87
C TRP A 1127 -1.50 -2.44 -12.06
N LYS A 1128 -1.20 -2.31 -10.77
CA LYS A 1128 -1.96 -1.48 -9.86
C LYS A 1128 -1.38 -0.07 -9.84
N TRP A 1129 -2.18 0.91 -10.23
CA TRP A 1129 -1.81 2.31 -10.23
C TRP A 1129 -2.59 3.05 -9.16
N ARG A 1130 -1.87 3.70 -8.24
CA ARG A 1130 -2.46 4.68 -7.35
C ARG A 1130 -2.33 6.06 -7.99
N ILE A 1131 -3.46 6.74 -8.07
CA ILE A 1131 -3.56 8.09 -8.57
C ILE A 1131 -3.65 8.98 -7.35
N GLU A 1132 -2.54 9.64 -7.08
CA GLU A 1132 -2.46 10.56 -5.98
C GLU A 1132 -2.77 11.94 -6.50
N ASP A 1133 -3.67 12.58 -5.80
CA ASP A 1133 -4.03 13.95 -6.02
C ASP A 1133 -2.80 14.82 -5.66
N PRO A 1134 -2.03 15.34 -6.64
CA PRO A 1134 -0.79 16.07 -6.41
C PRO A 1134 -1.07 17.21 -5.48
N PRO A 1135 -0.22 17.49 -4.50
CA PRO A 1135 -0.51 18.48 -3.48
C PRO A 1135 -0.63 19.89 -4.13
N GLY A 1136 -1.82 20.31 -4.58
CA GLY A 1136 -2.19 21.62 -5.17
C GLY A 1136 -3.28 21.53 -6.26
N PRO A 1137 -4.19 22.54 -6.36
CA PRO A 1137 -5.18 22.62 -7.43
C PRO A 1137 -4.49 22.92 -8.77
N GLY A 1138 -4.89 22.23 -9.84
CA GLY A 1138 -4.36 22.44 -11.19
C GLY A 1138 -3.04 21.75 -11.52
N ARG A 1139 -2.38 21.04 -10.58
CA ARG A 1139 -1.26 20.15 -10.96
C ARG A 1139 -1.78 18.84 -11.56
N PRO A 1140 -1.11 18.33 -12.61
CA PRO A 1140 -1.44 17.04 -13.21
C PRO A 1140 -1.24 15.92 -12.19
N LYS A 1141 -2.19 14.99 -12.14
CA LYS A 1141 -2.20 13.93 -11.11
C LYS A 1141 -0.92 13.10 -11.12
N THR A 1142 -0.35 12.82 -9.94
CA THR A 1142 0.82 11.95 -9.83
C THR A 1142 0.34 10.51 -9.78
N VAL A 1143 0.96 9.64 -10.56
CA VAL A 1143 0.57 8.23 -10.65
C VAL A 1143 1.75 7.37 -10.24
N SER A 1144 1.52 6.42 -9.33
CA SER A 1144 2.51 5.44 -8.90
C SER A 1144 1.99 4.03 -9.19
N GLY A 1145 2.79 3.24 -9.89
CA GLY A 1145 2.42 1.90 -10.32
C GLY A 1145 3.19 0.83 -9.55
N THR A 1146 2.51 -0.26 -9.19
CA THR A 1146 3.12 -1.51 -8.74
C THR A 1146 2.67 -2.62 -9.67
N PHE A 1147 3.63 -3.30 -10.30
CA PHE A 1147 3.36 -4.38 -11.22
C PHE A 1147 3.63 -5.73 -10.56
N THR A 1148 2.62 -6.60 -10.54
CA THR A 1148 2.71 -7.95 -9.96
C THR A 1148 2.41 -9.00 -11.02
N TRP A 1149 3.18 -10.08 -11.04
CA TRP A 1149 3.00 -11.21 -11.95
C TRP A 1149 3.27 -12.54 -11.24
N LYS A 1150 2.88 -13.66 -11.86
CA LYS A 1150 3.14 -15.00 -11.32
C LYS A 1150 4.65 -15.26 -11.28
N GLY A 1151 5.21 -15.44 -10.08
CA GLY A 1151 6.65 -15.60 -9.86
C GLY A 1151 7.40 -14.33 -9.46
N CYS A 1152 6.72 -13.19 -9.30
CA CYS A 1152 7.32 -11.99 -8.69
C CYS A 1152 7.59 -12.20 -7.19
N LEU A 1153 8.63 -11.56 -6.65
CA LEU A 1153 8.95 -11.55 -5.22
C LEU A 1153 7.89 -10.82 -4.37
N GLN A 1154 7.10 -9.93 -4.97
CA GLN A 1154 6.22 -8.97 -4.26
C GLN A 1154 4.74 -9.41 -4.15
N GLU A 1155 4.47 -10.61 -3.63
CA GLU A 1155 3.15 -11.27 -3.64
C GLU A 1155 2.78 -11.90 -5.00
N THR A 1156 2.00 -12.97 -4.94
CA THR A 1156 1.45 -13.65 -6.13
C THR A 1156 0.29 -12.84 -6.69
N SER A 1157 0.32 -12.62 -8.01
CA SER A 1157 -0.64 -11.74 -8.69
C SER A 1157 -2.10 -12.16 -8.48
N PRO A 1158 -3.01 -11.22 -8.15
CA PRO A 1158 -4.42 -11.51 -7.95
C PRO A 1158 -5.16 -11.68 -9.29
N TYR A 1159 -6.18 -12.54 -9.31
CA TYR A 1159 -7.02 -12.77 -10.47
C TYR A 1159 -8.01 -11.62 -10.68
N PHE A 1160 -8.46 -11.42 -11.93
CA PHE A 1160 -9.55 -10.51 -12.23
C PHE A 1160 -10.90 -11.16 -11.97
N ASP A 1161 -11.49 -10.89 -10.81
CA ASP A 1161 -12.85 -11.32 -10.51
C ASP A 1161 -13.89 -10.28 -10.95
N ILE A 1162 -14.96 -10.78 -11.56
CA ILE A 1162 -16.21 -10.03 -11.82
C ILE A 1162 -17.07 -10.07 -10.56
N LEU A 1163 -16.50 -9.57 -9.47
CA LEU A 1163 -17.13 -9.50 -8.15
C LEU A 1163 -16.97 -8.08 -7.59
N VAL A 1164 -17.90 -7.69 -6.72
CA VAL A 1164 -17.82 -6.45 -5.92
C VAL A 1164 -18.01 -6.77 -4.44
N GLY A 1165 -17.64 -5.81 -3.57
CA GLY A 1165 -18.02 -5.83 -2.16
C GLY A 1165 -17.41 -6.95 -1.33
N GLU A 1166 -18.21 -7.54 -0.44
CA GLU A 1166 -17.76 -8.58 0.49
C GLU A 1166 -17.35 -9.87 -0.21
N GLU A 1167 -17.99 -10.22 -1.33
CA GLU A 1167 -17.64 -11.41 -2.10
C GLU A 1167 -16.29 -11.27 -2.82
N LEU A 1168 -15.96 -10.07 -3.31
CA LEU A 1168 -14.64 -9.78 -3.87
C LEU A 1168 -13.55 -9.94 -2.80
N LEU A 1169 -13.74 -9.38 -1.60
CA LEU A 1169 -12.79 -9.50 -0.49
C LEU A 1169 -12.62 -10.96 -0.07
N TYR A 1170 -13.71 -11.73 -0.02
CA TYR A 1170 -13.64 -13.17 0.28
C TYR A 1170 -12.88 -13.95 -0.80
N ALA A 1171 -13.15 -13.68 -2.09
CA ALA A 1171 -12.44 -14.33 -3.18
C ALA A 1171 -10.93 -14.05 -3.14
N GLN A 1172 -10.54 -12.79 -2.89
CA GLN A 1172 -9.15 -12.39 -2.70
C GLN A 1172 -8.50 -13.09 -1.50
N GLN A 1173 -9.17 -13.11 -0.35
CA GLN A 1173 -8.65 -13.75 0.86
C GLN A 1173 -8.52 -15.27 0.68
N ARG A 1174 -9.51 -15.91 0.04
CA ARG A 1174 -9.46 -17.35 -0.26
C ARG A 1174 -8.27 -17.70 -1.16
N ARG A 1175 -7.95 -16.87 -2.15
CA ARG A 1175 -6.78 -17.10 -3.00
C ARG A 1175 -5.46 -16.88 -2.26
N LYS A 1176 -5.36 -15.82 -1.45
CA LYS A 1176 -4.20 -15.63 -0.56
C LYS A 1176 -3.95 -16.86 0.33
N TRP A 1177 -5.02 -17.52 0.79
CA TRP A 1177 -4.89 -18.78 1.55
C TRP A 1177 -4.56 -20.01 0.71
N ALA A 1178 -5.05 -20.10 -0.53
CA ALA A 1178 -4.70 -21.23 -1.41
C ALA A 1178 -3.23 -21.18 -1.86
N GLN A 1179 -2.64 -19.97 -1.88
CA GLN A 1179 -1.24 -19.73 -2.21
C GLN A 1179 -0.29 -20.02 -1.04
N PHE A 1180 -0.77 -19.96 0.20
CA PHE A 1180 -0.01 -20.21 1.44
C PHE A 1180 -0.12 -21.68 1.87
#